data_AF-A0A0P7W6T0-F1
#
_entry.id   AF-A0A0P7W6T0-F1
#
_cell.length_a   1.000
_cell.length_b   1.000
_cell.length_c   1.000
_cell.angle_alpha   90.00
_cell.angle_beta   90.00
_cell.angle_gamma   90.00
#
_symmetry.space_group_name_H-M   'P 1'
#
loop_
_entity.id
_entity.type
_entity.pdbx_description
1 polymer ?
#
loop_
_entity_poly.entity_id
_entity_poly.type
_entity_poly.pdbx_seq_one_letter_code
_entity_poly.pdbx_strand_id
1 'polypeptide(L)'
;MMVEKINCFSVDGKGTLKMTDDDNAKAENFSCKFYGDFALENNPVSFQEAVKVYTMLPKLLGERGEHAVPVQIWLLPLTYLDSSATRVAHEISLGLVQETQTVLEELSGLQMQCNDLMNRNVTSHFPEIGTKVKDFKDMCLQYKSIFQTSLSEILPLIRGGGKGERELAEILKKKQQSLFNSNTLQKWLDSKEREIDILQIIIEVMKDTTMLTSEKAFDIEMFKSKAKYVVCFAFTSLNDKEPYLRHLSEYLKTLSGVNTVHTETERRQDAELPRWYFLKDVLDTMRRQVYLFVDFAEANKDSTNAQFLSTSVSGSGHKGGKIYLYKDSKKQTDNFEPPSKPGKLRAIERTHDSVTVELSPPKYGSSEVTEYLIEYCVDEEYEWKEIKTPKDNIICVVSGLLPNTEYKLRYKAVCCVGVSPTSEDSDKVKTLPTSPPGKPSTTDVDSHEIEISWTKPDVVGHGASIQGYIVEYRKKSPGPEEKDGKWKEKTCASDTCKITGLQPETAYEVRVRCNCGEHGQSKESLTASISTPQKMKRLAEKVKQMSECLSKGTPSVYKIPLQEIDINLKDCKRYAFGKRNRKEHRIIMVLGATGAGKSTLINGMINYILDVKWEDTFRFKLIDEGVSKSQAESQTSLVTAYDINYQDGYRINNSITIIDTPGFGDTKGIKRDRMITEQIRMFFNSEKGISEIDALCFVTQASLARLTHAQKYVFDAILSIFGKDIAENIQLLVTFADGQKPLVLEAVNVSGVPFPKTKHGLPVHFKFNNSTLFADNSISATPNSNNENEEDDADADTFDQMFWTMGMKSMKNFFSALTKLETRSLKLTREVIKERKQLETAIVGLQPEIHAGLAKLDEIRMTQQIIQKHETEIITNENYEFEIEVTKPVQKNIAESGEYITNCQQCFITCHFPCAIPDDNEKHACSAMDINGNCRVCSGKCHWSVHFNQKYKWEYAKVKEKRTSEDIKAKYETAHGAKLTAQQIIAKQQEEILQLQDEVLALIETSSQCLARLKEIALKPNPLSTPEYIDLLIESEKAEAKDGYLLRIQSLEAMRDQTLIISKVSKNESLIPDEMKEYNETLKRNESKPEKKGFSSYFKSFF
;
A
#
# COMPACT_ATOMS: atom_id res chain seq x y z
N MET A 1 43.40 72.20 -26.23
CA MET A 1 43.75 72.93 -24.99
C MET A 1 45.24 73.18 -24.77
N MET A 2 46.13 72.18 -24.69
CA MET A 2 47.55 72.46 -24.36
C MET A 2 48.36 73.01 -25.54
N VAL A 3 48.34 72.33 -26.70
CA VAL A 3 49.06 72.75 -27.92
C VAL A 3 48.61 74.12 -28.44
N GLU A 4 47.33 74.47 -28.24
CA GLU A 4 46.80 75.81 -28.57
C GLU A 4 47.54 76.95 -27.83
N LYS A 5 48.11 76.70 -26.65
CA LYS A 5 48.89 77.68 -25.89
C LYS A 5 50.23 78.03 -26.57
N ILE A 6 50.71 77.23 -27.53
CA ILE A 6 51.91 77.53 -28.33
C ILE A 6 51.66 78.74 -29.26
N ASN A 7 50.42 78.96 -29.69
CA ASN A 7 50.05 80.12 -30.52
C ASN A 7 49.98 81.45 -29.74
N CYS A 8 50.09 81.41 -28.40
CA CYS A 8 50.07 82.61 -27.56
C CYS A 8 51.42 83.35 -27.49
N PHE A 9 52.48 82.83 -28.14
CA PHE A 9 53.77 83.50 -28.20
C PHE A 9 53.79 84.59 -29.29
N SER A 10 53.75 85.86 -28.88
CA SER A 10 53.91 86.99 -29.80
C SER A 10 55.38 87.17 -30.23
N VAL A 11 55.57 87.62 -31.48
CA VAL A 11 56.87 87.70 -32.19
C VAL A 11 57.90 88.61 -31.48
N ASP A 12 57.46 89.55 -30.63
CA ASP A 12 58.29 90.53 -29.93
C ASP A 12 58.88 90.06 -28.58
N GLY A 13 58.76 88.77 -28.24
CA GLY A 13 59.61 88.14 -27.21
C GLY A 13 59.37 88.58 -25.75
N LYS A 14 58.16 89.06 -25.39
CA LYS A 14 57.80 89.50 -24.02
C LYS A 14 56.61 88.78 -23.38
N GLY A 15 56.31 87.55 -23.80
CA GLY A 15 55.29 86.70 -23.16
C GLY A 15 55.89 85.73 -22.14
N THR A 16 55.72 85.97 -20.84
CA THR A 16 55.91 84.94 -19.80
C THR A 16 54.63 84.13 -19.63
N LEU A 17 54.69 82.84 -19.97
CA LEU A 17 53.53 81.95 -19.97
C LEU A 17 53.23 81.47 -18.54
N LYS A 18 52.01 81.71 -18.04
CA LYS A 18 51.50 81.08 -16.81
C LYS A 18 51.04 79.66 -17.14
N MET A 19 51.97 78.70 -17.11
CA MET A 19 51.61 77.27 -17.04
C MET A 19 51.19 76.95 -15.61
N THR A 20 50.14 76.13 -15.46
CA THR A 20 49.82 75.50 -14.18
C THR A 20 50.73 74.29 -13.95
N ASP A 21 50.87 73.84 -12.70
CA ASP A 21 51.67 72.64 -12.41
C ASP A 21 51.12 71.38 -13.12
N ASP A 22 49.79 71.33 -13.31
CA ASP A 22 49.11 70.29 -14.08
C ASP A 22 49.36 70.43 -15.61
N ASP A 23 49.47 71.66 -16.15
CA ASP A 23 49.97 71.85 -17.52
C ASP A 23 51.44 71.39 -17.66
N ASN A 24 52.29 71.64 -16.66
CA ASN A 24 53.70 71.24 -16.69
C ASN A 24 53.85 69.72 -16.62
N ALA A 25 53.15 69.05 -15.70
CA ALA A 25 53.13 67.59 -15.61
C ALA A 25 52.56 66.92 -16.89
N LYS A 26 51.64 67.59 -17.59
CA LYS A 26 51.19 67.15 -18.92
C LYS A 26 52.25 67.38 -20.00
N ALA A 27 53.01 68.49 -19.95
CA ALA A 27 54.08 68.80 -20.90
C ALA A 27 55.18 67.73 -20.95
N GLU A 28 55.55 67.19 -19.79
CA GLU A 28 56.62 66.18 -19.65
C GLU A 28 56.25 64.83 -20.28
N ASN A 29 54.95 64.56 -20.44
CA ASN A 29 54.43 63.33 -21.05
C ASN A 29 54.26 63.41 -22.59
N PHE A 30 54.59 64.54 -23.23
CA PHE A 30 54.51 64.70 -24.69
C PHE A 30 55.88 64.73 -25.37
N SER A 31 56.10 63.78 -26.27
CA SER A 31 57.16 63.88 -27.28
C SER A 31 56.71 64.69 -28.49
N CYS A 32 57.64 65.45 -29.07
CA CYS A 32 57.42 66.19 -30.31
C CYS A 32 58.17 65.52 -31.48
N LYS A 33 57.65 65.69 -32.69
CA LYS A 33 58.36 65.36 -33.92
C LYS A 33 58.07 66.41 -34.98
N PHE A 34 59.07 67.19 -35.33
CA PHE A 34 58.94 68.25 -36.33
C PHE A 34 58.93 67.69 -37.75
N TYR A 35 58.00 68.22 -38.55
CA TYR A 35 57.94 68.07 -39.99
C TYR A 35 57.66 69.46 -40.56
N GLY A 36 58.54 69.97 -41.42
CA GLY A 36 58.39 71.30 -42.00
C GLY A 36 59.53 71.63 -42.95
N ASP A 37 59.34 72.67 -43.75
CA ASP A 37 60.23 73.03 -44.87
C ASP A 37 61.50 73.81 -44.46
N PHE A 38 61.73 73.95 -43.14
CA PHE A 38 62.88 74.66 -42.57
C PHE A 38 63.97 73.70 -42.10
N ALA A 39 65.22 73.98 -42.48
CA ALA A 39 66.38 73.31 -41.91
C ALA A 39 66.64 73.81 -40.48
N LEU A 40 66.42 72.95 -39.49
CA LEU A 40 66.74 73.21 -38.08
C LEU A 40 68.05 72.50 -37.69
N GLU A 41 68.88 73.13 -36.85
CA GLU A 41 70.08 72.49 -36.30
C GLU A 41 69.75 71.26 -35.43
N ASN A 42 68.66 71.36 -34.66
CA ASN A 42 68.12 70.27 -33.86
C ASN A 42 66.58 70.28 -33.97
N ASN A 43 66.00 69.11 -34.22
CA ASN A 43 64.54 68.96 -34.21
C ASN A 43 64.04 68.91 -32.75
N PRO A 44 62.91 69.59 -32.44
CA PRO A 44 62.34 69.54 -31.11
C PRO A 44 61.79 68.14 -30.81
N VAL A 45 62.19 67.56 -29.68
CA VAL A 45 61.71 66.27 -29.17
C VAL A 45 60.80 66.41 -27.94
N SER A 46 60.77 67.58 -27.30
CA SER A 46 59.88 67.90 -26.17
C SER A 46 58.93 69.06 -26.48
N PHE A 47 57.85 69.20 -25.69
CA PHE A 47 56.94 70.35 -25.77
C PHE A 47 57.66 71.70 -25.58
N GLN A 48 58.63 71.76 -24.66
CA GLN A 48 59.39 72.98 -24.38
C GLN A 48 60.32 73.38 -25.53
N GLU A 49 60.91 72.41 -26.23
CA GLU A 49 61.69 72.67 -27.44
C GLU A 49 60.80 73.06 -28.62
N ALA A 50 59.63 72.42 -28.76
CA ALA A 50 58.67 72.75 -29.81
C ALA A 50 58.23 74.22 -29.73
N VAL A 51 57.97 74.72 -28.50
CA VAL A 51 57.71 76.15 -28.23
C VAL A 51 58.88 77.02 -28.68
N LYS A 52 60.13 76.70 -28.30
CA LYS A 52 61.32 77.48 -28.67
C LYS A 52 61.46 77.56 -30.20
N VAL A 53 61.41 76.40 -30.87
CA VAL A 53 61.49 76.29 -32.33
C VAL A 53 60.37 77.08 -33.01
N TYR A 54 59.12 76.97 -32.54
CA TYR A 54 57.98 77.71 -33.09
C TYR A 54 58.20 79.23 -33.07
N THR A 55 58.76 79.78 -31.99
CA THR A 55 59.10 81.22 -31.92
C THR A 55 60.26 81.64 -32.83
N MET A 56 61.06 80.69 -33.31
CA MET A 56 62.16 80.94 -34.26
C MET A 56 61.71 80.83 -35.72
N LEU A 57 60.70 80.00 -36.05
CA LEU A 57 60.27 79.76 -37.44
C LEU A 57 60.07 81.04 -38.29
N PRO A 58 59.41 82.13 -37.82
CA PRO A 58 59.23 83.33 -38.64
C PRO A 58 60.55 84.02 -39.03
N LYS A 59 61.60 83.85 -38.22
CA LYS A 59 62.93 84.43 -38.45
C LYS A 59 63.75 83.61 -39.46
N LEU A 60 63.36 82.35 -39.70
CA LEU A 60 64.04 81.42 -40.62
C LEU A 60 63.58 81.56 -42.08
N LEU A 61 62.59 82.40 -42.41
CA LEU A 61 62.20 82.66 -43.81
C LEU A 61 63.20 83.54 -44.58
N GLY A 62 64.00 84.37 -43.89
CA GLY A 62 64.78 85.44 -44.50
C GLY A 62 63.93 86.65 -44.93
N GLU A 63 64.55 87.81 -45.17
CA GLU A 63 63.82 89.08 -45.40
C GLU A 63 62.89 89.09 -46.63
N ARG A 64 63.10 88.17 -47.58
CA ARG A 64 62.31 88.04 -48.82
C ARG A 64 61.78 86.63 -49.07
N GLY A 65 61.76 85.76 -48.06
CA GLY A 65 61.41 84.36 -48.26
C GLY A 65 62.49 83.57 -49.00
N GLU A 66 63.77 83.95 -48.85
CA GLU A 66 64.91 83.34 -49.54
C GLU A 66 65.13 81.86 -49.18
N HIS A 67 64.51 81.41 -48.08
CA HIS A 67 64.49 80.01 -47.63
C HIS A 67 63.11 79.34 -47.79
N ALA A 68 62.17 79.97 -48.49
CA ALA A 68 60.84 79.42 -48.73
C ALA A 68 60.83 78.40 -49.88
N VAL A 69 60.04 77.34 -49.70
CA VAL A 69 59.85 76.26 -50.68
C VAL A 69 58.51 76.44 -51.42
N PRO A 70 58.39 76.13 -52.73
CA PRO A 70 57.13 76.26 -53.46
C PRO A 70 56.00 75.36 -52.90
N VAL A 71 54.94 75.98 -52.36
CA VAL A 71 53.77 75.28 -51.79
C VAL A 71 52.70 74.98 -52.84
N GLN A 72 52.58 75.80 -53.89
CA GLN A 72 51.58 75.66 -54.95
C GLN A 72 52.23 75.80 -56.34
N ILE A 73 51.83 74.93 -57.28
CA ILE A 73 52.33 74.90 -58.65
C ILE A 73 51.13 74.93 -59.60
N TRP A 74 51.18 75.82 -60.60
CA TRP A 74 50.22 75.83 -61.71
C TRP A 74 50.84 75.17 -62.94
N LEU A 75 50.12 74.21 -63.53
CA LEU A 75 50.55 73.50 -64.74
C LEU A 75 49.61 73.81 -65.89
N LEU A 76 50.15 74.24 -67.02
CA LEU A 76 49.38 74.52 -68.24
C LEU A 76 49.45 73.31 -69.19
N PRO A 77 48.31 72.74 -69.65
CA PRO A 77 48.35 71.64 -70.61
C PRO A 77 48.94 72.08 -71.95
N LEU A 78 49.83 71.26 -72.53
CA LEU A 78 50.49 71.56 -73.82
C LEU A 78 49.50 71.77 -74.97
N THR A 79 48.28 71.26 -74.87
CA THR A 79 47.19 71.47 -75.84
C THR A 79 46.76 72.93 -76.00
N TYR A 80 47.05 73.80 -75.02
CA TYR A 80 46.86 75.25 -75.13
C TYR A 80 47.95 75.95 -75.96
N LEU A 81 49.06 75.25 -76.24
CA LEU A 81 50.18 75.73 -77.04
C LEU A 81 50.23 75.07 -78.43
N ASP A 82 49.87 73.78 -78.51
CA ASP A 82 49.83 73.00 -79.74
C ASP A 82 48.65 72.01 -79.73
N SER A 83 47.70 72.20 -80.65
CA SER A 83 46.51 71.35 -80.77
C SER A 83 46.83 69.91 -81.21
N SER A 84 48.00 69.66 -81.82
CA SER A 84 48.46 68.32 -82.19
C SER A 84 48.98 67.52 -80.99
N ALA A 85 49.32 68.18 -79.88
CA ALA A 85 49.74 67.54 -78.63
C ALA A 85 48.57 66.93 -77.81
N THR A 86 47.37 66.83 -78.41
CA THR A 86 46.15 66.35 -77.73
C THR A 86 46.22 64.86 -77.42
N ARG A 87 46.50 64.55 -76.15
CA ARG A 87 46.22 63.23 -75.55
C ARG A 87 44.99 63.34 -74.65
N VAL A 88 44.02 62.47 -74.88
CA VAL A 88 42.84 62.35 -74.01
C VAL A 88 43.29 61.68 -72.71
N ALA A 89 43.42 62.48 -71.65
CA ALA A 89 43.55 61.95 -70.30
C ALA A 89 42.16 61.54 -69.82
N HIS A 90 41.95 60.25 -69.56
CA HIS A 90 40.68 59.80 -68.98
C HIS A 90 40.62 60.15 -67.50
N GLU A 91 39.56 60.85 -67.09
CA GLU A 91 39.26 61.05 -65.68
C GLU A 91 38.93 59.72 -65.00
N ILE A 92 39.17 59.65 -63.69
CA ILE A 92 38.81 58.49 -62.87
C ILE A 92 37.66 58.93 -61.96
N SER A 93 36.59 58.15 -61.95
CA SER A 93 35.40 58.34 -61.13
C SER A 93 35.75 58.61 -59.66
N LEU A 94 35.22 59.70 -59.12
CA LEU A 94 35.44 60.13 -57.74
C LEU A 94 35.07 59.04 -56.72
N GLY A 95 34.05 58.21 -57.02
CA GLY A 95 33.66 57.08 -56.17
C GLY A 95 34.76 56.02 -56.06
N LEU A 96 35.42 55.66 -57.18
CA LEU A 96 36.52 54.70 -57.17
C LEU A 96 37.76 55.26 -56.44
N VAL A 97 37.99 56.57 -56.52
CA VAL A 97 39.05 57.25 -55.76
C VAL A 97 38.76 57.19 -54.26
N GLN A 98 37.52 57.49 -53.85
CA GLN A 98 37.08 57.41 -52.45
C GLN A 98 37.15 55.98 -51.90
N GLU A 99 36.63 54.98 -52.62
CA GLU A 99 36.73 53.57 -52.22
C GLU A 99 38.20 53.11 -52.07
N THR A 100 39.08 53.54 -52.97
CA THR A 100 40.53 53.24 -52.91
C THR A 100 41.19 53.91 -51.70
N GLN A 101 40.81 55.15 -51.37
CA GLN A 101 41.28 55.86 -50.19
C GLN A 101 40.83 55.17 -48.90
N THR A 102 39.54 54.83 -48.78
CA THR A 102 38.97 54.12 -47.63
C THR A 102 39.73 52.81 -47.35
N VAL A 103 40.06 52.03 -48.39
CA VAL A 103 40.87 50.81 -48.25
C VAL A 103 42.25 51.07 -47.61
N LEU A 104 42.92 52.15 -47.97
CA LEU A 104 44.25 52.49 -47.45
C LEU A 104 44.17 53.06 -46.02
N GLU A 105 43.10 53.78 -45.69
CA GLU A 105 42.80 54.28 -44.36
C GLU A 105 42.47 53.14 -43.39
N GLU A 106 41.58 52.21 -43.77
CA GLU A 106 41.24 51.00 -43.00
C GLU A 106 42.47 50.17 -42.65
N LEU A 107 43.34 49.89 -43.64
CA LEU A 107 44.59 49.13 -43.41
C LEU A 107 45.57 49.89 -42.49
N SER A 108 45.52 51.22 -42.47
CA SER A 108 46.32 52.03 -41.53
C SER A 108 45.72 52.05 -40.13
N GLY A 109 44.39 52.07 -40.00
CA GLY A 109 43.68 51.98 -38.71
C GLY A 109 43.94 50.65 -38.01
N LEU A 110 43.84 49.53 -38.74
CA LEU A 110 44.19 48.20 -38.24
C LEU A 110 45.65 48.14 -37.75
N GLN A 111 46.60 48.75 -38.47
CA GLN A 111 48.00 48.82 -38.05
C GLN A 111 48.17 49.58 -36.72
N MET A 112 47.43 50.67 -36.51
CA MET A 112 47.46 51.43 -35.26
C MET A 112 46.91 50.61 -34.10
N GLN A 113 45.71 50.04 -34.25
CA GLN A 113 45.08 49.16 -33.24
C GLN A 113 45.98 47.98 -32.86
N CYS A 114 46.71 47.38 -33.82
CA CYS A 114 47.69 46.33 -33.53
C CYS A 114 48.84 46.81 -32.63
N ASN A 115 49.33 48.05 -32.81
CA ASN A 115 50.36 48.60 -31.93
C ASN A 115 49.82 48.79 -30.50
N ASP A 116 48.59 49.30 -30.38
CA ASP A 116 47.95 49.54 -29.07
C ASP A 116 47.76 48.24 -28.29
N LEU A 117 47.32 47.16 -28.97
CA LEU A 117 47.27 45.82 -28.37
C LEU A 117 48.65 45.26 -28.01
N MET A 118 49.67 45.48 -28.85
CA MET A 118 51.04 45.04 -28.57
C MET A 118 51.66 45.73 -27.34
N ASN A 119 51.25 46.97 -27.04
CA ASN A 119 51.76 47.77 -25.92
C ASN A 119 51.10 47.45 -24.56
N ARG A 120 50.07 46.58 -24.51
CA ARG A 120 49.42 46.18 -23.24
C ARG A 120 50.29 45.23 -22.44
N ASN A 121 50.24 45.32 -21.09
CA ASN A 121 51.04 44.49 -20.17
C ASN A 121 50.85 42.96 -20.36
N VAL A 122 49.73 42.53 -20.95
CA VAL A 122 49.49 41.11 -21.29
C VAL A 122 50.56 40.54 -22.22
N THR A 123 51.13 41.32 -23.14
CA THR A 123 52.11 40.82 -24.12
C THR A 123 53.52 40.61 -23.56
N SER A 124 53.84 41.22 -22.41
CA SER A 124 55.09 40.98 -21.68
C SER A 124 55.03 39.65 -20.91
N HIS A 125 53.85 39.29 -20.40
CA HIS A 125 53.59 38.04 -19.68
C HIS A 125 53.36 36.86 -20.64
N PHE A 126 52.72 37.12 -21.80
CA PHE A 126 52.40 36.12 -22.82
C PHE A 126 52.93 36.54 -24.22
N PRO A 127 54.23 36.31 -24.51
CA PRO A 127 54.86 36.74 -25.75
C PRO A 127 54.23 36.15 -27.03
N GLU A 128 53.53 35.02 -26.92
CA GLU A 128 52.91 34.31 -28.04
C GLU A 128 51.68 35.05 -28.57
N ILE A 129 50.96 35.76 -27.69
CA ILE A 129 49.86 36.66 -28.08
C ILE A 129 50.42 37.89 -28.81
N GLY A 130 51.49 38.49 -28.28
CA GLY A 130 52.19 39.60 -28.95
C GLY A 130 52.71 39.21 -30.34
N THR A 131 53.22 37.98 -30.48
CA THR A 131 53.68 37.42 -31.76
C THR A 131 52.53 37.29 -32.77
N LYS A 132 51.38 36.74 -32.36
CA LYS A 132 50.18 36.62 -33.22
C LYS A 132 49.67 37.97 -33.73
N VAL A 133 49.63 39.00 -32.87
CA VAL A 133 49.22 40.36 -33.28
C VAL A 133 50.24 41.00 -34.23
N LYS A 134 51.54 40.77 -33.98
CA LYS A 134 52.61 41.23 -34.87
C LYS A 134 52.51 40.58 -36.26
N ASP A 135 52.36 39.26 -36.33
CA ASP A 135 52.26 38.53 -37.60
C ASP A 135 51.08 39.03 -38.45
N PHE A 136 49.93 39.30 -37.82
CA PHE A 136 48.76 39.91 -38.48
C PHE A 136 49.05 41.30 -39.04
N LYS A 137 49.68 42.17 -38.25
CA LYS A 137 50.09 43.52 -38.65
C LYS A 137 51.05 43.47 -39.83
N ASP A 138 52.06 42.61 -39.78
CA ASP A 138 53.07 42.46 -40.84
C ASP A 138 52.42 41.93 -42.15
N MET A 139 51.45 41.02 -42.06
CA MET A 139 50.64 40.58 -43.21
C MET A 139 49.75 41.70 -43.78
N CYS A 140 49.13 42.52 -42.94
CA CYS A 140 48.35 43.69 -43.39
C CYS A 140 49.22 44.73 -44.11
N LEU A 141 50.44 44.97 -43.61
CA LEU A 141 51.44 45.82 -44.26
C LEU A 141 51.89 45.25 -45.61
N GLN A 142 52.13 43.94 -45.68
CA GLN A 142 52.48 43.27 -46.94
C GLN A 142 51.34 43.38 -47.98
N TYR A 143 50.09 43.18 -47.57
CA TYR A 143 48.93 43.36 -48.45
C TYR A 143 48.78 44.82 -48.92
N LYS A 144 48.93 45.80 -48.00
CA LYS A 144 48.89 47.23 -48.33
C LYS A 144 49.92 47.58 -49.40
N SER A 145 51.14 47.05 -49.29
CA SER A 145 52.20 47.22 -50.30
C SER A 145 51.80 46.65 -51.66
N ILE A 146 51.32 45.39 -51.71
CA ILE A 146 50.85 44.74 -52.96
C ILE A 146 49.70 45.54 -53.62
N PHE A 147 48.76 46.03 -52.81
CA PHE A 147 47.65 46.86 -53.27
C PHE A 147 48.14 48.19 -53.85
N GLN A 148 49.06 48.88 -53.16
CA GLN A 148 49.66 50.13 -53.64
C GLN A 148 50.46 49.94 -54.94
N THR A 149 51.22 48.85 -55.07
CA THR A 149 51.90 48.50 -56.33
C THR A 149 50.90 48.29 -57.46
N SER A 150 49.83 47.53 -57.22
CA SER A 150 48.77 47.27 -58.21
C SER A 150 48.10 48.56 -58.68
N LEU A 151 47.85 49.51 -57.77
CA LEU A 151 47.36 50.85 -58.12
C LEU A 151 48.37 51.64 -58.95
N SER A 152 49.66 51.61 -58.58
CA SER A 152 50.71 52.35 -59.28
C SER A 152 50.91 51.90 -60.73
N GLU A 153 50.63 50.63 -61.04
CA GLU A 153 50.69 50.08 -62.40
C GLU A 153 49.44 50.44 -63.23
N ILE A 154 48.25 50.42 -62.62
CA ILE A 154 46.98 50.54 -63.35
C ILE A 154 46.49 51.98 -63.49
N LEU A 155 46.71 52.86 -62.50
CA LEU A 155 46.27 54.26 -62.56
C LEU A 155 46.86 55.03 -63.77
N PRO A 156 48.15 54.89 -64.14
CA PRO A 156 48.69 55.51 -65.35
C PRO A 156 48.08 54.95 -66.64
N LEU A 157 47.80 53.64 -66.68
CA LEU A 157 47.22 52.97 -67.85
C LEU A 157 45.76 53.35 -68.07
N ILE A 158 44.98 53.56 -67.00
CA ILE A 158 43.62 54.11 -67.09
C ILE A 158 43.66 55.55 -67.59
N ARG A 159 44.45 56.42 -66.95
CA ARG A 159 44.55 57.84 -67.38
C ARG A 159 45.07 57.98 -68.81
N GLY A 160 45.96 57.10 -69.26
CA GLY A 160 46.48 57.07 -70.63
C GLY A 160 45.58 56.40 -71.66
N GLY A 161 44.38 55.92 -71.30
CA GLY A 161 43.43 55.28 -72.21
C GLY A 161 43.80 53.85 -72.67
N GLY A 162 44.85 53.25 -72.10
CA GLY A 162 45.26 51.88 -72.40
C GLY A 162 44.42 50.81 -71.68
N LYS A 163 43.71 51.19 -70.62
CA LYS A 163 42.82 50.32 -69.81
C LYS A 163 41.58 51.09 -69.36
N GLY A 164 40.49 50.38 -69.09
CA GLY A 164 39.25 50.98 -68.58
C GLY A 164 39.15 50.95 -67.05
N GLU A 165 38.36 51.85 -66.47
CA GLU A 165 38.10 51.93 -65.01
C GLU A 165 37.62 50.61 -64.38
N ARG A 166 37.01 49.73 -65.18
CA ARG A 166 36.59 48.37 -64.76
C ARG A 166 37.72 47.56 -64.13
N GLU A 167 38.98 47.78 -64.51
CA GLU A 167 40.11 47.08 -63.87
C GLU A 167 40.36 47.54 -62.43
N LEU A 168 40.20 48.83 -62.13
CA LEU A 168 40.27 49.36 -60.77
C LEU A 168 39.11 48.85 -59.92
N ALA A 169 37.89 48.84 -60.47
CA ALA A 169 36.71 48.27 -59.83
C ALA A 169 36.87 46.76 -59.55
N GLU A 170 37.45 45.98 -60.47
CA GLU A 170 37.75 44.56 -60.24
C GLU A 170 38.82 44.34 -59.15
N ILE A 171 39.78 45.25 -58.96
CA ILE A 171 40.73 45.18 -57.83
C ILE A 171 40.04 45.42 -56.49
N LEU A 172 39.18 46.45 -56.40
CA LEU A 172 38.41 46.75 -55.18
C LEU A 172 37.46 45.60 -54.83
N LYS A 173 36.76 45.06 -55.84
CA LYS A 173 35.92 43.86 -55.73
C LYS A 173 36.71 42.62 -55.31
N LYS A 174 37.91 42.39 -55.86
CA LYS A 174 38.80 41.31 -55.42
C LYS A 174 39.21 41.46 -53.95
N LYS A 175 39.49 42.67 -53.45
CA LYS A 175 39.71 42.90 -52.00
C LYS A 175 38.47 42.48 -51.20
N GLN A 176 37.29 42.97 -51.57
CA GLN A 176 36.03 42.66 -50.88
C GLN A 176 35.72 41.15 -50.86
N GLN A 177 36.10 40.42 -51.91
CA GLN A 177 35.92 38.96 -52.00
C GLN A 177 37.08 38.15 -51.38
N SER A 178 38.17 38.80 -50.96
CA SER A 178 39.36 38.15 -50.38
C SER A 178 39.28 38.00 -48.85
N LEU A 179 40.24 37.24 -48.30
CA LEU A 179 40.47 37.18 -46.85
C LEU A 179 40.88 38.53 -46.24
N PHE A 180 41.36 39.48 -47.05
CA PHE A 180 41.68 40.86 -46.66
C PHE A 180 40.48 41.82 -46.78
N ASN A 181 39.25 41.30 -46.78
CA ASN A 181 38.05 42.11 -46.53
C ASN A 181 38.13 42.73 -45.13
N SER A 182 37.86 44.04 -45.05
CA SER A 182 38.01 44.87 -43.85
C SER A 182 37.16 44.38 -42.68
N ASN A 183 35.96 43.85 -42.95
CA ASN A 183 35.08 43.24 -41.94
C ASN A 183 35.72 41.99 -41.30
N THR A 184 36.37 41.14 -42.11
CA THR A 184 37.03 39.91 -41.63
C THR A 184 38.30 40.23 -40.84
N LEU A 185 39.08 41.22 -41.30
CA LEU A 185 40.27 41.72 -40.60
C LEU A 185 39.90 42.32 -39.24
N GLN A 186 38.89 43.19 -39.19
CA GLN A 186 38.41 43.81 -37.94
C GLN A 186 37.88 42.75 -36.96
N LYS A 187 37.01 41.84 -37.41
CA LYS A 187 36.50 40.73 -36.58
C LYS A 187 37.60 39.88 -35.96
N TRP A 188 38.69 39.64 -36.68
CA TRP A 188 39.83 38.93 -36.11
C TRP A 188 40.51 39.75 -35.01
N LEU A 189 40.72 41.05 -35.24
CA LEU A 189 41.37 41.94 -34.29
C LEU A 189 40.52 42.15 -33.03
N ASP A 190 39.22 42.40 -33.16
CA ASP A 190 38.26 42.49 -32.05
C ASP A 190 38.26 41.21 -31.20
N SER A 191 38.39 40.05 -31.86
CA SER A 191 38.48 38.76 -31.16
C SER A 191 39.77 38.61 -30.36
N LYS A 192 40.88 39.22 -30.82
CA LYS A 192 42.17 39.22 -30.13
C LYS A 192 42.24 40.23 -29.00
N GLU A 193 41.60 41.38 -29.14
CA GLU A 193 41.39 42.31 -28.04
C GLU A 193 40.65 41.63 -26.88
N ARG A 194 39.55 40.92 -27.17
CA ARG A 194 38.82 40.13 -26.16
C ARG A 194 39.68 39.04 -25.49
N GLU A 195 40.54 38.35 -26.24
CA GLU A 195 41.48 37.37 -25.67
C GLU A 195 42.46 38.04 -24.69
N ILE A 196 42.96 39.21 -25.05
CA ILE A 196 43.86 40.04 -24.22
C ILE A 196 43.14 40.55 -22.95
N ASP A 197 41.92 41.06 -23.06
CA ASP A 197 41.14 41.55 -21.91
C ASP A 197 40.90 40.45 -20.85
N ILE A 198 40.60 39.23 -21.29
CA ILE A 198 40.40 38.08 -20.40
C ILE A 198 41.70 37.72 -19.68
N LEU A 199 42.84 37.73 -20.37
CA LEU A 199 44.14 37.46 -19.77
C LEU A 199 44.58 38.57 -18.81
N GLN A 200 44.24 39.83 -19.09
CA GLN A 200 44.51 40.97 -18.18
C GLN A 200 43.81 40.81 -16.83
N ILE A 201 42.59 40.28 -16.81
CA ILE A 201 41.87 39.96 -15.56
C ILE A 201 42.57 38.83 -14.80
N ILE A 202 43.08 37.82 -15.51
CA ILE A 202 43.77 36.68 -14.89
C ILE A 202 45.12 37.12 -14.28
N ILE A 203 45.89 37.97 -14.95
CA ILE A 203 47.15 38.53 -14.42
C ILE A 203 46.89 39.28 -13.10
N GLU A 204 45.82 40.08 -12.99
CA GLU A 204 45.49 40.80 -11.75
C GLU A 204 45.13 39.85 -10.59
N VAL A 205 44.44 38.73 -10.87
CA VAL A 205 44.14 37.70 -9.86
C VAL A 205 45.39 36.91 -9.47
N MET A 206 46.35 36.74 -10.38
CA MET A 206 47.58 35.95 -10.19
C MET A 206 48.81 36.76 -9.78
N LYS A 207 48.67 38.06 -9.49
CA LYS A 207 49.79 39.00 -9.23
C LYS A 207 50.75 38.59 -8.11
N ASP A 208 50.24 37.88 -7.10
CA ASP A 208 51.02 37.40 -5.95
C ASP A 208 51.65 36.01 -6.21
N THR A 209 51.54 35.49 -7.44
CA THR A 209 52.11 34.21 -7.88
C THR A 209 53.15 34.40 -8.99
N THR A 210 54.13 33.50 -9.06
CA THR A 210 55.20 33.59 -10.05
C THR A 210 54.70 33.23 -11.45
N MET A 211 54.56 34.23 -12.33
CA MET A 211 54.28 34.04 -13.76
C MET A 211 55.58 33.98 -14.57
N LEU A 212 55.72 32.94 -15.40
CA LEU A 212 56.88 32.70 -16.25
C LEU A 212 56.48 32.85 -17.73
N THR A 213 57.34 33.53 -18.49
CA THR A 213 57.07 33.97 -19.88
C THR A 213 57.32 32.91 -20.94
N SER A 214 57.76 31.71 -20.57
CA SER A 214 57.98 30.59 -21.49
C SER A 214 58.19 29.26 -20.78
N GLU A 215 57.88 28.17 -21.47
CA GLU A 215 58.16 26.79 -21.06
C GLU A 215 59.65 26.56 -20.68
N LYS A 216 60.59 27.23 -21.36
CA LYS A 216 62.02 27.19 -21.02
C LYS A 216 62.35 27.85 -19.68
N ALA A 217 61.67 28.95 -19.34
CA ALA A 217 61.82 29.60 -18.04
C ALA A 217 61.22 28.71 -16.93
N PHE A 218 60.11 28.02 -17.22
CA PHE A 218 59.53 27.01 -16.33
C PHE A 218 60.47 25.83 -16.06
N ASP A 219 61.08 25.25 -17.10
CA ASP A 219 62.09 24.18 -16.93
C ASP A 219 63.24 24.63 -16.01
N ILE A 220 63.82 25.81 -16.28
CA ILE A 220 64.91 26.38 -15.49
C ILE A 220 64.50 26.54 -14.02
N GLU A 221 63.30 27.02 -13.75
CA GLU A 221 62.83 27.24 -12.37
C GLU A 221 62.47 25.92 -11.67
N MET A 222 61.90 24.95 -12.39
CA MET A 222 61.65 23.60 -11.91
C MET A 222 62.95 22.84 -11.54
N PHE A 223 64.06 23.10 -12.22
CA PHE A 223 65.38 22.55 -11.86
C PHE A 223 66.08 23.28 -10.70
N LYS A 224 65.77 24.57 -10.48
CA LYS A 224 66.26 25.31 -9.30
C LYS A 224 65.46 25.01 -8.03
N SER A 225 64.21 24.57 -8.19
CA SER A 225 63.31 24.32 -7.07
C SER A 225 63.91 23.37 -6.04
N LYS A 226 63.82 23.75 -4.76
CA LYS A 226 64.10 22.86 -3.63
C LYS A 226 62.82 22.26 -3.05
N ALA A 227 61.66 22.65 -3.56
CA ALA A 227 60.38 22.10 -3.13
C ALA A 227 60.20 20.69 -3.69
N LYS A 228 59.62 19.81 -2.87
CA LYS A 228 59.31 18.43 -3.27
C LYS A 228 58.22 18.40 -4.35
N TYR A 229 57.28 19.33 -4.27
CA TYR A 229 56.19 19.49 -5.22
C TYR A 229 56.26 20.85 -5.91
N VAL A 230 55.98 20.87 -7.21
CA VAL A 230 55.76 22.10 -7.96
C VAL A 230 54.35 22.02 -8.54
N VAL A 231 53.51 22.98 -8.15
CA VAL A 231 52.15 23.14 -8.67
C VAL A 231 52.21 24.23 -9.73
N CYS A 232 51.82 23.91 -10.95
CA CYS A 232 51.92 24.80 -12.10
C CYS A 232 50.54 25.10 -12.68
N PHE A 233 50.14 26.38 -12.75
CA PHE A 233 49.02 26.77 -13.60
C PHE A 233 49.50 26.89 -15.05
N ALA A 234 49.11 25.93 -15.88
CA ALA A 234 49.46 25.85 -17.29
C ALA A 234 48.37 26.52 -18.15
N PHE A 235 48.74 27.59 -18.86
CA PHE A 235 47.91 28.19 -19.90
C PHE A 235 48.05 27.39 -21.19
N THR A 236 47.01 26.66 -21.57
CA THR A 236 47.10 25.59 -22.58
C THR A 236 46.70 26.00 -23.99
N SER A 237 45.94 27.08 -24.16
CA SER A 237 45.48 27.55 -25.48
C SER A 237 46.26 28.71 -26.09
N LEU A 238 47.20 29.32 -25.35
CA LEU A 238 47.94 30.48 -25.86
C LEU A 238 48.85 30.12 -27.04
N ASN A 239 49.32 28.87 -27.08
CA ASN A 239 50.24 28.35 -28.10
C ASN A 239 49.49 27.66 -29.26
N ASP A 240 48.15 27.65 -29.24
CA ASP A 240 47.34 27.09 -30.33
C ASP A 240 47.64 27.80 -31.66
N LYS A 241 47.78 27.04 -32.75
CA LYS A 241 47.98 27.61 -34.10
C LYS A 241 46.76 28.43 -34.48
N GLU A 242 47.00 29.59 -35.11
CA GLU A 242 45.95 30.53 -35.48
C GLU A 242 45.60 30.36 -36.98
N PRO A 243 44.49 29.66 -37.34
CA PRO A 243 44.29 29.22 -38.73
C PRO A 243 44.06 30.38 -39.70
N TYR A 244 43.47 31.48 -39.21
CA TYR A 244 43.25 32.67 -40.03
C TYR A 244 44.57 33.30 -40.50
N LEU A 245 45.60 33.38 -39.64
CA LEU A 245 46.92 33.91 -40.02
C LEU A 245 47.63 32.99 -41.02
N ARG A 246 47.46 31.66 -40.89
CA ARG A 246 47.94 30.71 -41.89
C ARG A 246 47.30 30.99 -43.26
N HIS A 247 45.98 31.12 -43.32
CA HIS A 247 45.26 31.40 -44.57
C HIS A 247 45.60 32.77 -45.17
N LEU A 248 45.81 33.82 -44.36
CA LEU A 248 46.31 35.12 -44.84
C LEU A 248 47.72 35.00 -45.45
N SER A 249 48.63 34.27 -44.79
CA SER A 249 49.99 34.02 -45.29
C SER A 249 49.99 33.23 -46.61
N GLU A 250 49.13 32.22 -46.74
CA GLU A 250 48.97 31.44 -47.97
C GLU A 250 48.42 32.31 -49.11
N TYR A 251 47.39 33.13 -48.85
CA TYR A 251 46.86 34.07 -49.84
C TYR A 251 47.92 35.08 -50.33
N LEU A 252 48.71 35.65 -49.42
CA LEU A 252 49.82 36.55 -49.77
C LEU A 252 50.86 35.87 -50.67
N LYS A 253 51.20 34.60 -50.39
CA LYS A 253 52.10 33.80 -51.25
C LYS A 253 51.55 33.61 -52.66
N THR A 254 50.23 33.39 -52.80
CA THR A 254 49.60 33.29 -54.13
C THR A 254 49.64 34.62 -54.90
N LEU A 255 49.50 35.76 -54.22
CA LEU A 255 49.61 37.08 -54.85
C LEU A 255 51.04 37.40 -55.27
N SER A 256 52.06 36.88 -54.57
CA SER A 256 53.47 36.99 -54.95
C SER A 256 53.95 35.96 -56.00
N GLY A 257 53.04 35.21 -56.63
CA GLY A 257 53.39 34.26 -57.70
C GLY A 257 54.04 32.95 -57.24
N VAL A 258 53.96 32.61 -55.95
CA VAL A 258 54.52 31.36 -55.41
C VAL A 258 53.45 30.26 -55.44
N ASN A 259 53.62 29.29 -56.33
CA ASN A 259 52.74 28.12 -56.43
C ASN A 259 52.66 27.36 -55.10
N THR A 260 51.46 27.30 -54.52
CA THR A 260 51.16 26.58 -53.29
C THR A 260 49.98 25.63 -53.53
N VAL A 261 50.20 24.33 -53.28
CA VAL A 261 49.19 23.27 -53.52
C VAL A 261 48.57 22.90 -52.18
N HIS A 262 47.37 23.43 -51.90
CA HIS A 262 46.53 23.01 -50.78
C HIS A 262 45.07 22.90 -51.24
N THR A 263 44.43 21.78 -50.89
CA THR A 263 43.07 21.44 -51.30
C THR A 263 42.02 22.25 -50.53
N GLU A 264 40.90 22.57 -51.19
CA GLU A 264 39.79 23.33 -50.57
C GLU A 264 39.20 22.65 -49.32
N THR A 265 39.42 21.35 -49.17
CA THR A 265 38.99 20.53 -48.03
C THR A 265 39.62 20.98 -46.71
N GLU A 266 40.90 21.39 -46.70
CA GLU A 266 41.59 21.85 -45.48
C GLU A 266 41.01 23.19 -44.99
N ARG A 267 40.62 24.08 -45.92
CA ARG A 267 40.08 25.42 -45.60
C ARG A 267 38.73 25.39 -44.90
N ARG A 268 37.97 24.28 -45.00
CA ARG A 268 36.64 24.15 -44.37
C ARG A 268 36.70 23.63 -42.94
N GLN A 269 37.63 22.72 -42.61
CA GLN A 269 37.69 22.11 -41.28
C GLN A 269 38.21 23.06 -40.19
N ASP A 270 39.15 23.95 -40.52
CA ASP A 270 39.71 24.93 -39.57
C ASP A 270 38.73 26.09 -39.21
N ALA A 271 37.60 26.22 -39.91
CA ALA A 271 36.68 27.34 -39.77
C ALA A 271 35.56 27.15 -38.72
N GLU A 272 35.31 25.91 -38.28
CA GLU A 272 34.10 25.58 -37.50
C GLU A 272 34.30 25.51 -35.97
N LEU A 273 35.54 25.49 -35.47
CA LEU A 273 35.80 25.35 -34.04
C LEU A 273 35.79 26.72 -33.32
N PRO A 274 34.87 26.96 -32.37
CA PRO A 274 34.88 28.18 -31.58
C PRO A 274 36.16 28.31 -30.73
N ARG A 275 36.72 29.52 -30.73
CA ARG A 275 37.93 29.88 -29.97
C ARG A 275 37.66 29.83 -28.47
N TRP A 276 38.68 29.47 -27.69
CA TRP A 276 38.52 29.20 -26.25
C TRP A 276 37.89 30.37 -25.46
N TYR A 277 38.20 31.62 -25.82
CA TYR A 277 37.68 32.83 -25.19
C TYR A 277 36.27 33.28 -25.62
N PHE A 278 35.63 32.54 -26.52
CA PHE A 278 34.18 32.64 -26.77
C PHE A 278 33.38 31.54 -26.06
N LEU A 279 34.04 30.49 -25.58
CA LEU A 279 33.40 29.36 -24.90
C LEU A 279 33.21 29.66 -23.41
N LYS A 280 31.98 29.96 -23.02
CA LYS A 280 31.63 30.29 -21.62
C LYS A 280 32.13 29.22 -20.65
N ASP A 281 31.87 27.95 -20.93
CA ASP A 281 32.23 26.84 -20.03
C ASP A 281 33.75 26.71 -19.84
N VAL A 282 34.54 27.05 -20.87
CA VAL A 282 36.01 27.10 -20.80
C VAL A 282 36.47 28.27 -19.93
N LEU A 283 35.85 29.45 -20.09
CA LEU A 283 36.16 30.62 -19.27
C LEU A 283 35.78 30.44 -17.80
N ASP A 284 34.59 29.91 -17.52
CA ASP A 284 34.13 29.62 -16.16
C ASP A 284 35.02 28.55 -15.50
N THR A 285 35.43 27.52 -16.25
CA THR A 285 36.38 26.50 -15.78
C THR A 285 37.77 27.08 -15.51
N MET A 286 38.30 27.88 -16.44
CA MET A 286 39.63 28.50 -16.31
C MET A 286 39.67 29.47 -15.13
N ARG A 287 38.66 30.34 -14.99
CA ARG A 287 38.51 31.25 -13.84
C ARG A 287 38.47 30.48 -12.52
N ARG A 288 37.68 29.39 -12.45
CA ARG A 288 37.60 28.51 -11.27
C ARG A 288 38.97 27.92 -10.94
N GLN A 289 39.70 27.42 -11.93
CA GLN A 289 41.04 26.84 -11.74
C GLN A 289 42.07 27.90 -11.30
N VAL A 290 41.99 29.14 -11.81
CA VAL A 290 42.85 30.25 -11.34
C VAL A 290 42.62 30.54 -9.86
N TYR A 291 41.36 30.71 -9.42
CA TYR A 291 41.07 30.93 -8.00
C TYR A 291 41.50 29.74 -7.12
N LEU A 292 41.24 28.49 -7.54
CA LEU A 292 41.72 27.30 -6.84
C LEU A 292 43.24 27.28 -6.68
N PHE A 293 43.98 27.68 -7.72
CA PHE A 293 45.42 27.75 -7.70
C PHE A 293 45.93 28.84 -6.75
N VAL A 294 45.38 30.06 -6.82
CA VAL A 294 45.79 31.20 -5.99
C VAL A 294 45.44 30.98 -4.52
N ASP A 295 44.22 30.55 -4.21
CA ASP A 295 43.78 30.27 -2.84
C ASP A 295 44.65 29.18 -2.18
N PHE A 296 44.99 28.12 -2.94
CA PHE A 296 45.84 27.03 -2.45
C PHE A 296 47.32 27.43 -2.38
N ALA A 297 47.80 28.33 -3.24
CA ALA A 297 49.14 28.91 -3.13
C ALA A 297 49.28 29.75 -1.86
N GLU A 298 48.33 30.66 -1.59
CA GLU A 298 48.31 31.50 -0.39
C GLU A 298 48.22 30.66 0.90
N ALA A 299 47.37 29.62 0.91
CA ALA A 299 47.26 28.69 2.04
C ALA A 299 48.55 27.89 2.34
N ASN A 300 49.50 27.85 1.40
CA ASN A 300 50.76 27.12 1.52
C ASN A 300 52.00 28.01 1.31
N LYS A 301 51.89 29.34 1.38
CA LYS A 301 53.00 30.28 1.12
C LYS A 301 54.21 30.09 2.04
N ASP A 302 53.96 29.68 3.29
CA ASP A 302 54.98 29.42 4.31
C ASP A 302 55.55 27.99 4.23
N SER A 303 55.05 27.17 3.29
CA SER A 303 55.47 25.78 3.10
C SER A 303 56.74 25.68 2.24
N THR A 304 57.79 25.09 2.77
CA THR A 304 59.00 24.75 2.01
C THR A 304 58.83 23.49 1.13
N ASN A 305 57.69 22.79 1.25
CA ASN A 305 57.42 21.52 0.55
C ASN A 305 56.81 21.71 -0.84
N ALA A 306 56.20 22.87 -1.13
CA ALA A 306 55.51 23.17 -2.38
C ALA A 306 55.95 24.53 -2.97
N GLN A 307 56.09 24.61 -4.29
CA GLN A 307 56.29 25.87 -5.03
C GLN A 307 55.18 26.07 -6.06
N PHE A 308 54.74 27.32 -6.23
CA PHE A 308 53.65 27.71 -7.12
C PHE A 308 54.18 28.56 -8.28
N LEU A 309 53.97 28.07 -9.51
CA LEU A 309 54.42 28.69 -10.76
C LEU A 309 53.28 28.75 -11.79
N SER A 310 53.39 29.58 -12.80
CA SER A 310 52.49 29.53 -13.97
C SER A 310 53.24 29.83 -15.28
N THR A 311 52.80 29.23 -16.39
CA THR A 311 53.44 29.38 -17.71
C THR A 311 52.48 29.01 -18.85
N SER A 312 52.77 29.46 -20.07
CA SER A 312 52.21 28.87 -21.30
C SER A 312 52.77 27.45 -21.53
N VAL A 313 51.93 26.53 -21.99
CA VAL A 313 52.33 25.15 -22.35
C VAL A 313 51.69 24.72 -23.66
N SER A 314 52.49 24.12 -24.53
CA SER A 314 52.05 23.66 -25.86
C SER A 314 51.46 22.25 -25.84
N GLY A 315 50.55 21.93 -26.78
CA GLY A 315 50.24 20.54 -27.14
C GLY A 315 49.43 19.71 -26.14
N SER A 316 48.77 20.33 -25.14
CA SER A 316 47.98 19.60 -24.12
C SER A 316 46.67 18.97 -24.61
N GLY A 317 46.15 19.41 -25.76
CA GLY A 317 44.80 19.04 -26.24
C GLY A 317 43.63 19.65 -25.47
N HIS A 318 43.87 20.45 -24.42
CA HIS A 318 42.83 21.06 -23.58
C HIS A 318 42.74 22.57 -23.80
N LYS A 319 41.51 23.10 -23.91
CA LYS A 319 41.26 24.53 -24.08
C LYS A 319 41.30 25.30 -22.75
N GLY A 320 41.86 26.51 -22.76
CA GLY A 320 41.91 27.42 -21.60
C GLY A 320 43.18 27.25 -20.75
N GLY A 321 43.04 26.69 -19.55
CA GLY A 321 44.16 26.41 -18.64
C GLY A 321 43.81 25.35 -17.60
N LYS A 322 44.85 24.71 -17.04
CA LYS A 322 44.77 23.61 -16.06
C LYS A 322 45.88 23.70 -15.02
N ILE A 323 45.69 23.08 -13.86
CA ILE A 323 46.74 22.92 -12.86
C ILE A 323 47.46 21.58 -13.06
N TYR A 324 48.76 21.64 -13.28
CA TYR A 324 49.66 20.48 -13.36
C TYR A 324 50.37 20.28 -12.02
N LEU A 325 50.60 19.02 -11.64
CA LEU A 325 51.39 18.69 -10.46
C LEU A 325 52.67 17.96 -10.87
N TYR A 326 53.79 18.46 -10.38
CA TYR A 326 55.11 17.84 -10.49
C TYR A 326 55.58 17.46 -9.09
N LYS A 327 56.30 16.34 -9.01
CA LYS A 327 56.92 15.84 -7.78
C LYS A 327 58.34 15.40 -8.14
N ASP A 328 59.33 15.84 -7.37
CA ASP A 328 60.75 15.54 -7.61
C ASP A 328 61.15 15.85 -9.08
N SER A 329 60.74 17.03 -9.57
CA SER A 329 60.84 17.53 -10.96
C SER A 329 60.23 16.64 -12.06
N LYS A 330 59.35 15.69 -11.71
CA LYS A 330 58.62 14.82 -12.66
C LYS A 330 57.12 15.08 -12.62
N LYS A 331 56.51 15.31 -13.78
CA LYS A 331 55.05 15.49 -13.91
C LYS A 331 54.32 14.24 -13.40
N GLN A 332 53.40 14.43 -12.46
CA GLN A 332 52.54 13.38 -11.90
C GLN A 332 51.17 13.37 -12.59
N THR A 333 50.59 14.55 -12.81
CA THR A 333 49.29 14.72 -13.47
C THR A 333 49.22 16.06 -14.20
N ASP A 334 48.40 16.14 -15.25
CA ASP A 334 48.05 17.35 -15.99
C ASP A 334 46.67 17.93 -15.58
N ASN A 335 46.05 17.35 -14.56
CA ASN A 335 44.72 17.68 -14.09
C ASN A 335 44.64 17.52 -12.56
N PHE A 336 45.57 18.16 -11.85
CA PHE A 336 45.50 18.27 -10.39
C PHE A 336 44.37 19.23 -10.03
N GLU A 337 43.52 18.86 -9.09
CA GLU A 337 42.50 19.78 -8.55
C GLU A 337 42.79 19.96 -7.05
N PRO A 338 43.44 21.07 -6.63
CA PRO A 338 43.76 21.29 -5.22
C PRO A 338 42.46 21.40 -4.39
N PRO A 339 42.45 20.90 -3.14
CA PRO A 339 41.28 21.00 -2.26
C PRO A 339 40.86 22.45 -2.04
N SER A 340 39.64 22.80 -2.46
CA SER A 340 39.06 24.13 -2.20
C SER A 340 38.80 24.36 -0.70
N LYS A 341 38.56 25.61 -0.29
CA LYS A 341 38.08 25.94 1.06
C LYS A 341 36.93 24.98 1.49
N PRO A 342 37.04 24.28 2.63
CA PRO A 342 35.97 23.42 3.15
C PRO A 342 34.75 24.23 3.62
N GLY A 343 33.59 23.57 3.73
CA GLY A 343 32.38 24.18 4.28
C GLY A 343 32.48 24.46 5.79
N LYS A 344 31.57 25.24 6.36
CA LYS A 344 31.51 25.49 7.81
C LYS A 344 31.31 24.18 8.59
N LEU A 345 32.07 23.98 9.65
CA LEU A 345 32.00 22.80 10.53
C LEU A 345 30.70 22.82 11.35
N ARG A 346 30.02 21.67 11.45
CA ARG A 346 28.77 21.53 12.22
C ARG A 346 28.99 20.69 13.48
N ALA A 347 28.78 21.26 14.66
CA ALA A 347 28.76 20.49 15.91
C ALA A 347 27.46 19.67 16.00
N ILE A 348 27.56 18.35 16.07
CA ILE A 348 26.42 17.42 16.15
C ILE A 348 26.02 17.19 17.61
N GLU A 349 26.98 16.79 18.43
CA GLU A 349 26.78 16.39 19.82
C GLU A 349 27.91 16.96 20.69
N ARG A 350 27.63 17.21 21.97
CA ARG A 350 28.56 17.76 22.94
C ARG A 350 28.50 16.90 24.21
N THR A 351 29.65 16.55 24.77
CA THR A 351 29.77 16.01 26.12
C THR A 351 30.42 17.08 27.00
N HIS A 352 30.82 16.69 28.22
CA HIS A 352 31.58 17.54 29.11
C HIS A 352 33.05 17.72 28.70
N ASP A 353 33.56 16.82 27.87
CA ASP A 353 34.99 16.63 27.56
C ASP A 353 35.26 16.49 26.06
N SER A 354 34.21 16.55 25.23
CA SER A 354 34.32 16.38 23.79
C SER A 354 33.19 17.05 23.00
N VAL A 355 33.45 17.28 21.72
CA VAL A 355 32.46 17.70 20.73
C VAL A 355 32.55 16.77 19.52
N THR A 356 31.43 16.16 19.15
CA THR A 356 31.30 15.44 17.88
C THR A 356 30.99 16.44 16.77
N VAL A 357 31.84 16.48 15.75
CA VAL A 357 31.75 17.41 14.62
C VAL A 357 31.50 16.66 13.32
N GLU A 358 30.75 17.30 12.43
CA GLU A 358 30.58 16.92 11.03
C GLU A 358 31.41 17.85 10.14
N LEU A 359 32.23 17.25 9.29
CA LEU A 359 33.04 17.90 8.29
C LEU A 359 32.37 17.76 6.92
N SER A 360 32.36 18.84 6.14
CA SER A 360 31.92 18.80 4.75
C SER A 360 33.15 18.68 3.84
N PRO A 361 33.20 17.74 2.89
CA PRO A 361 34.30 17.68 1.95
C PRO A 361 34.37 18.97 1.11
N PRO A 362 35.58 19.39 0.69
CA PRO A 362 35.76 20.46 -0.30
C PRO A 362 34.88 20.26 -1.54
N LYS A 363 34.32 21.35 -2.05
CA LYS A 363 33.50 21.31 -3.28
C LYS A 363 34.31 20.85 -4.51
N TYR A 364 35.61 21.14 -4.52
CA TYR A 364 36.55 20.77 -5.57
C TYR A 364 37.82 20.19 -4.93
N GLY A 365 38.48 19.26 -5.62
CA GLY A 365 39.70 18.60 -5.13
C GLY A 365 39.49 17.63 -3.97
N SER A 366 38.26 17.18 -3.71
CA SER A 366 37.95 16.22 -2.65
C SER A 366 38.58 14.85 -2.85
N SER A 367 38.90 14.47 -4.09
CA SER A 367 39.67 13.26 -4.43
C SER A 367 41.11 13.27 -3.90
N GLU A 368 41.71 14.46 -3.84
CA GLU A 368 43.11 14.66 -3.43
C GLU A 368 43.29 14.69 -1.92
N VAL A 369 42.18 14.80 -1.16
CA VAL A 369 42.19 14.87 0.30
C VAL A 369 42.59 13.51 0.88
N THR A 370 43.58 13.53 1.77
CA THR A 370 44.05 12.36 2.53
C THR A 370 43.57 12.38 3.98
N GLU A 371 43.53 13.56 4.59
CA GLU A 371 43.12 13.79 5.98
C GLU A 371 42.52 15.20 6.13
N TYR A 372 41.79 15.43 7.22
CA TYR A 372 41.38 16.76 7.66
C TYR A 372 42.15 17.15 8.91
N LEU A 373 42.61 18.40 8.95
CA LEU A 373 43.23 19.03 10.11
C LEU A 373 42.19 19.93 10.78
N ILE A 374 41.70 19.52 11.95
CA ILE A 374 40.73 20.25 12.74
C ILE A 374 41.49 21.08 13.76
N GLU A 375 41.23 22.38 13.75
CA GLU A 375 41.77 23.35 14.69
C GLU A 375 40.66 23.72 15.69
N TYR A 376 40.97 23.74 16.98
CA TYR A 376 40.05 24.20 18.03
C TYR A 376 40.76 25.11 19.03
N CYS A 377 40.08 26.16 19.51
CA CYS A 377 40.59 27.06 20.54
C CYS A 377 39.51 27.40 21.56
N VAL A 378 39.91 27.73 22.79
CA VAL A 378 39.02 28.36 23.78
C VAL A 378 38.75 29.79 23.29
N ASP A 379 37.48 30.21 23.32
CA ASP A 379 37.00 31.43 22.66
C ASP A 379 37.74 32.72 23.10
N GLU A 380 38.26 32.74 24.32
CA GLU A 380 38.99 33.88 24.92
C GLU A 380 40.52 33.78 24.80
N GLU A 381 41.08 32.59 24.55
CA GLU A 381 42.54 32.34 24.54
C GLU A 381 43.16 32.45 23.13
N TYR A 382 42.38 32.18 22.07
CA TYR A 382 42.81 32.20 20.65
C TYR A 382 43.99 31.28 20.27
N GLU A 383 44.52 30.47 21.20
CA GLU A 383 45.53 29.44 20.91
C GLU A 383 44.87 28.22 20.26
N TRP A 384 45.11 28.03 18.96
CA TRP A 384 44.56 26.92 18.18
C TRP A 384 45.36 25.63 18.38
N LYS A 385 44.68 24.58 18.84
CA LYS A 385 45.17 23.21 18.98
C LYS A 385 44.67 22.37 17.82
N GLU A 386 45.47 21.40 17.38
CA GLU A 386 45.22 20.62 16.16
C GLU A 386 44.92 19.14 16.44
N ILE A 387 43.95 18.58 15.72
CA ILE A 387 43.65 17.14 15.66
C ILE A 387 43.51 16.74 14.19
N LYS A 388 44.07 15.58 13.83
CA LYS A 388 43.94 15.01 12.48
C LYS A 388 42.89 13.90 12.45
N THR A 389 42.08 13.85 11.39
CA THR A 389 41.16 12.74 11.11
C THR A 389 41.32 12.27 9.66
N PRO A 390 41.30 10.95 9.37
CA PRO A 390 41.32 10.44 7.99
C PRO A 390 40.15 10.98 7.16
N LYS A 391 40.34 11.11 5.85
CA LYS A 391 39.30 11.65 4.93
C LYS A 391 37.94 10.97 5.03
N ASP A 392 37.92 9.67 5.33
CA ASP A 392 36.71 8.84 5.37
C ASP A 392 35.89 9.07 6.65
N ASN A 393 36.51 9.66 7.69
CA ASN A 393 35.89 9.99 8.97
C ASN A 393 35.36 11.43 8.96
N ILE A 394 34.33 11.69 8.16
CA ILE A 394 33.63 12.99 8.11
C ILE A 394 32.87 13.32 9.39
N ILE A 395 32.54 12.33 10.22
CA ILE A 395 32.07 12.53 11.59
C ILE A 395 33.20 12.09 12.52
N CYS A 396 33.63 12.98 13.40
CA CYS A 396 34.76 12.72 14.31
C CYS A 396 34.56 13.44 15.65
N VAL A 397 35.32 13.03 16.66
CA VAL A 397 35.20 13.53 18.03
C VAL A 397 36.46 14.31 18.41
N VAL A 398 36.28 15.59 18.71
CA VAL A 398 37.30 16.46 19.31
C VAL A 398 37.22 16.24 20.82
N SER A 399 38.12 15.44 21.39
CA SER A 399 38.13 15.04 22.80
C SER A 399 39.24 15.73 23.61
N GLY A 400 39.17 15.64 24.95
CA GLY A 400 40.10 16.31 25.85
C GLY A 400 39.79 17.79 26.08
N LEU A 401 38.55 18.20 25.81
CA LEU A 401 38.04 19.53 26.09
C LEU A 401 37.73 19.70 27.58
N LEU A 402 37.66 20.95 28.03
CA LEU A 402 37.30 21.28 29.40
C LEU A 402 35.76 21.38 29.56
N PRO A 403 35.19 20.92 30.67
CA PRO A 403 33.76 21.04 30.99
C PRO A 403 33.34 22.48 31.32
N ASN A 404 32.14 22.87 30.88
CA ASN A 404 31.56 24.22 31.00
C ASN A 404 32.31 25.33 30.21
N THR A 405 33.06 24.98 29.16
CA THR A 405 33.96 25.89 28.41
C THR A 405 33.47 26.13 26.98
N GLU A 406 33.59 27.36 26.46
CA GLU A 406 33.25 27.72 25.08
C GLU A 406 34.44 27.56 24.13
N TYR A 407 34.21 26.84 23.02
CA TYR A 407 35.20 26.61 21.96
C TYR A 407 34.74 27.18 20.62
N LYS A 408 35.70 27.66 19.81
CA LYS A 408 35.58 27.78 18.35
C LYS A 408 36.32 26.63 17.69
N LEU A 409 35.77 26.10 16.59
CA LEU A 409 36.38 25.02 15.82
C LEU A 409 36.37 25.37 14.32
N ARG A 410 37.43 25.01 13.60
CA ARG A 410 37.55 25.16 12.14
C ARG A 410 38.41 24.03 11.59
N TYR A 411 38.53 23.88 10.28
CA TYR A 411 39.36 22.82 9.70
C TYR A 411 39.91 23.15 8.32
N LYS A 412 40.97 22.43 7.94
CA LYS A 412 41.57 22.42 6.61
C LYS A 412 41.50 21.00 6.05
N ALA A 413 41.34 20.88 4.74
CA ALA A 413 41.56 19.62 4.03
C ALA A 413 43.05 19.50 3.67
N VAL A 414 43.65 18.34 3.88
CA VAL A 414 45.07 18.08 3.62
C VAL A 414 45.19 17.12 2.45
N CYS A 415 46.09 17.41 1.51
CA CYS A 415 46.45 16.53 0.39
C CYS A 415 47.93 16.19 0.41
N CYS A 416 48.41 15.41 -0.56
CA CYS A 416 49.82 15.00 -0.63
C CYS A 416 50.83 16.16 -0.82
N VAL A 417 50.35 17.34 -1.25
CA VAL A 417 51.14 18.56 -1.51
C VAL A 417 51.17 19.52 -0.31
N GLY A 418 50.01 19.73 0.32
CA GLY A 418 49.78 20.82 1.27
C GLY A 418 48.32 20.88 1.76
N VAL A 419 47.92 22.02 2.32
CA VAL A 419 46.60 22.23 2.96
C VAL A 419 45.69 23.16 2.15
N SER A 420 44.38 22.98 2.25
CA SER A 420 43.40 23.93 1.74
C SER A 420 43.44 25.24 2.53
N PRO A 421 42.81 26.32 2.02
CA PRO A 421 42.36 27.41 2.87
C PRO A 421 41.52 26.89 4.05
N THR A 422 41.61 27.56 5.19
CA THR A 422 40.82 27.22 6.38
C THR A 422 39.32 27.41 6.15
N SER A 423 38.50 26.53 6.72
CA SER A 423 37.05 26.70 6.78
C SER A 423 36.64 28.00 7.48
N GLU A 424 35.35 28.32 7.42
CA GLU A 424 34.78 29.26 8.39
C GLU A 424 34.82 28.68 9.80
N ASP A 425 35.00 29.54 10.79
CA ASP A 425 34.88 29.18 12.21
C ASP A 425 33.46 28.69 12.51
N SER A 426 33.34 27.70 13.40
CA SER A 426 32.07 27.20 13.90
C SER A 426 31.32 28.26 14.68
N ASP A 427 30.01 28.07 14.85
CA ASP A 427 29.30 28.74 15.94
C ASP A 427 29.90 28.32 17.28
N LYS A 428 29.80 29.16 18.32
CA LYS A 428 30.38 28.86 19.63
C LYS A 428 29.84 27.55 20.20
N VAL A 429 30.74 26.67 20.60
CA VAL A 429 30.41 25.34 21.13
C VAL A 429 30.78 25.27 22.60
N LYS A 430 29.79 25.45 23.48
CA LYS A 430 29.95 25.20 24.91
C LYS A 430 29.82 23.72 25.24
N THR A 431 30.80 23.15 25.95
CA THR A 431 30.75 21.79 26.51
C THR A 431 29.76 21.71 27.67
N LEU A 432 29.28 20.51 27.97
CA LEU A 432 28.31 20.29 29.05
C LEU A 432 28.94 20.49 30.44
N PRO A 433 28.15 20.86 31.47
CA PRO A 433 28.69 21.23 32.78
C PRO A 433 29.23 20.05 33.60
N THR A 434 28.76 18.82 33.36
CA THR A 434 29.22 17.61 34.07
C THR A 434 29.23 16.39 33.17
N SER A 435 29.99 15.37 33.55
CA SER A 435 29.82 14.02 32.99
C SER A 435 28.38 13.50 33.23
N PRO A 436 27.94 12.46 32.51
CA PRO A 436 26.66 11.80 32.81
C PRO A 436 26.65 11.19 34.22
N PRO A 437 25.49 11.16 34.91
CA PRO A 437 25.32 10.34 36.11
C PRO A 437 25.52 8.86 35.83
N GLY A 438 25.72 8.07 36.89
CA GLY A 438 25.76 6.62 36.82
C GLY A 438 24.46 6.02 36.26
N LYS A 439 24.55 4.81 35.71
CA LYS A 439 23.37 4.06 35.27
C LYS A 439 22.42 3.83 36.46
N PRO A 440 21.12 4.18 36.38
CA PRO A 440 20.19 3.96 37.47
C PRO A 440 19.98 2.47 37.75
N SER A 441 19.95 2.12 39.02
CA SER A 441 19.65 0.79 39.55
C SER A 441 18.39 0.84 40.43
N THR A 442 17.70 -0.29 40.56
CA THR A 442 16.53 -0.41 41.44
C THR A 442 16.92 -0.60 42.90
N THR A 443 16.30 0.15 43.80
CA THR A 443 16.37 -0.07 45.25
C THR A 443 15.14 -0.77 45.80
N ASP A 444 13.95 -0.46 45.26
CA ASP A 444 12.68 -1.11 45.61
C ASP A 444 11.70 -1.13 44.42
N VAL A 445 10.79 -2.10 44.37
CA VAL A 445 9.84 -2.31 43.24
C VAL A 445 8.51 -2.90 43.72
N ASP A 446 7.43 -2.13 43.55
CA ASP A 446 6.03 -2.60 43.66
C ASP A 446 5.31 -2.52 42.30
N SER A 447 4.16 -3.18 42.23
CA SER A 447 3.24 -3.23 41.11
C SER A 447 2.87 -1.87 40.48
N HIS A 448 2.92 -0.76 41.23
CA HIS A 448 2.59 0.57 40.71
C HIS A 448 3.69 1.64 40.92
N GLU A 449 4.85 1.25 41.47
CA GLU A 449 5.94 2.17 41.78
C GLU A 449 7.31 1.49 41.74
N ILE A 450 8.33 2.23 41.30
CA ILE A 450 9.73 1.81 41.27
C ILE A 450 10.54 2.86 42.02
N GLU A 451 11.40 2.46 42.94
CA GLU A 451 12.44 3.33 43.49
C GLU A 451 13.79 3.00 42.87
N ILE A 452 14.50 4.03 42.42
CA ILE A 452 15.81 3.93 41.78
C ILE A 452 16.85 4.82 42.46
N SER A 453 18.12 4.45 42.32
CA SER A 453 19.28 5.27 42.70
C SER A 453 20.36 5.24 41.62
N TRP A 454 21.30 6.20 41.67
CA TRP A 454 22.43 6.31 40.73
C TRP A 454 23.63 6.99 41.41
N THR A 455 24.81 6.91 40.79
CA THR A 455 25.98 7.68 41.25
C THR A 455 26.01 9.08 40.64
N LYS A 456 26.57 10.04 41.38
CA LYS A 456 26.79 11.42 40.92
C LYS A 456 27.81 11.44 39.76
N PRO A 457 27.75 12.43 38.86
CA PRO A 457 28.80 12.68 37.86
C PRO A 457 30.22 12.71 38.48
N ASP A 458 31.14 11.94 37.89
CA ASP A 458 32.55 11.89 38.29
C ASP A 458 33.31 13.20 38.02
N VAL A 459 32.86 13.99 37.03
CA VAL A 459 33.50 15.24 36.62
C VAL A 459 32.47 16.37 36.61
N VAL A 460 32.79 17.46 37.32
CA VAL A 460 32.00 18.70 37.39
C VAL A 460 32.89 19.85 36.91
N GLY A 461 32.38 20.66 35.98
CA GLY A 461 33.13 21.75 35.37
C GLY A 461 33.30 22.95 36.29
N HIS A 462 34.29 23.79 35.97
CA HIS A 462 34.62 24.95 36.78
C HIS A 462 33.40 25.89 36.92
N GLY A 463 33.07 26.28 38.15
CA GLY A 463 31.89 27.08 38.49
C GLY A 463 30.54 26.34 38.50
N ALA A 464 30.44 25.14 37.91
CA ALA A 464 29.20 24.37 37.91
C ALA A 464 28.98 23.68 39.27
N SER A 465 27.72 23.51 39.66
CA SER A 465 27.32 22.75 40.85
C SER A 465 26.03 21.96 40.59
N ILE A 466 25.94 20.76 41.16
CA ILE A 466 24.78 19.87 41.00
C ILE A 466 23.65 20.39 41.88
N GLN A 467 22.57 20.87 41.26
CA GLN A 467 21.36 21.36 41.97
C GLN A 467 20.29 20.28 42.12
N GLY A 468 20.36 19.22 41.30
CA GLY A 468 19.46 18.08 41.35
C GLY A 468 19.57 17.21 40.10
N TYR A 469 18.59 16.36 39.88
CA TYR A 469 18.54 15.41 38.77
C TYR A 469 17.18 15.42 38.07
N ILE A 470 17.17 15.07 36.80
CA ILE A 470 15.97 14.84 36.00
C ILE A 470 15.98 13.35 35.62
N VAL A 471 15.03 12.60 36.19
CA VAL A 471 14.79 11.20 35.88
C VAL A 471 13.80 11.14 34.73
N GLU A 472 14.21 10.52 33.64
CA GLU A 472 13.36 10.26 32.48
C GLU A 472 12.96 8.78 32.45
N TYR A 473 11.67 8.50 32.29
CA TYR A 473 11.16 7.14 32.18
C TYR A 473 10.07 7.01 31.12
N ARG A 474 9.98 5.83 30.48
CA ARG A 474 8.92 5.49 29.52
C ARG A 474 8.62 4.01 29.51
N LYS A 475 7.44 3.61 29.04
CA LYS A 475 7.12 2.19 28.80
C LYS A 475 8.02 1.66 27.67
N LYS A 476 8.59 0.47 27.84
CA LYS A 476 9.46 -0.17 26.86
C LYS A 476 8.63 -0.74 25.71
N SER A 477 8.84 -0.24 24.49
CA SER A 477 8.15 -0.73 23.29
C SER A 477 8.60 -2.16 22.93
N PRO A 478 7.72 -3.02 22.38
CA PRO A 478 8.04 -4.42 22.07
C PRO A 478 8.86 -4.62 20.79
N GLY A 479 9.12 -3.57 19.99
CA GLY A 479 9.86 -3.66 18.73
C GLY A 479 10.78 -2.45 18.45
N PRO A 480 11.75 -2.59 17.53
CA PRO A 480 12.73 -1.54 17.22
C PRO A 480 12.15 -0.33 16.46
N GLU A 481 10.97 -0.46 15.87
CA GLU A 481 10.33 0.55 15.01
C GLU A 481 9.44 1.56 15.79
N GLU A 482 8.98 1.24 17.00
CA GLU A 482 8.16 2.14 17.84
C GLU A 482 8.99 2.88 18.90
N LYS A 483 10.03 3.62 18.49
CA LYS A 483 10.87 4.40 19.42
C LYS A 483 10.25 5.74 19.86
N ASP A 484 9.10 6.13 19.32
CA ASP A 484 8.43 7.42 19.56
C ASP A 484 7.65 7.55 20.89
N GLY A 485 7.83 6.60 21.81
CA GLY A 485 7.36 6.76 23.19
C GLY A 485 8.02 7.98 23.85
N LYS A 486 7.27 9.09 23.97
CA LYS A 486 7.70 10.31 24.67
C LYS A 486 8.09 9.99 26.11
N TRP A 487 9.30 10.40 26.50
CA TRP A 487 9.79 10.27 27.87
C TRP A 487 8.94 11.12 28.82
N LYS A 488 8.61 10.54 29.99
CA LYS A 488 8.07 11.27 31.13
C LYS A 488 9.22 11.70 32.02
N GLU A 489 9.19 12.94 32.50
CA GLU A 489 10.25 13.51 33.32
C GLU A 489 9.80 13.64 34.77
N LYS A 490 10.73 13.46 35.71
CA LYS A 490 10.56 13.76 37.13
C LYS A 490 11.84 14.37 37.69
N THR A 491 11.75 15.58 38.21
CA THR A 491 12.86 16.25 38.90
C THR A 491 12.98 15.74 40.34
N CYS A 492 14.20 15.42 40.77
CA CYS A 492 14.51 14.86 42.09
C CYS A 492 15.75 15.59 42.67
N ALA A 493 15.73 15.94 43.96
CA ALA A 493 16.84 16.69 44.59
C ALA A 493 17.99 15.78 45.06
N SER A 494 17.69 14.51 45.33
CA SER A 494 18.65 13.47 45.72
C SER A 494 19.10 12.62 44.54
N ASP A 495 20.12 11.79 44.77
CA ASP A 495 20.60 10.71 43.91
C ASP A 495 19.72 9.43 43.98
N THR A 496 18.51 9.58 44.52
CA THR A 496 17.45 8.59 44.58
C THR A 496 16.15 9.19 44.07
N CYS A 497 15.29 8.40 43.43
CA CYS A 497 13.94 8.85 43.10
C CYS A 497 12.91 7.74 42.97
N LYS A 498 11.75 7.98 43.57
CA LYS A 498 10.58 7.11 43.52
C LYS A 498 9.64 7.51 42.38
N ILE A 499 9.43 6.62 41.42
CA ILE A 499 8.55 6.79 40.26
C ILE A 499 7.23 6.08 40.57
N THR A 500 6.10 6.80 40.55
CA THR A 500 4.78 6.30 40.94
C THR A 500 3.77 6.36 39.78
N GLY A 501 2.65 5.66 39.89
CA GLY A 501 1.61 5.63 38.85
C GLY A 501 1.99 4.78 37.64
N LEU A 502 2.82 3.76 37.86
CA LEU A 502 3.23 2.80 36.84
C LEU A 502 2.17 1.71 36.67
N GLN A 503 2.13 1.10 35.48
CA GLN A 503 1.31 -0.07 35.24
C GLN A 503 1.99 -1.31 35.81
N PRO A 504 1.25 -2.25 36.44
CA PRO A 504 1.77 -3.57 36.78
C PRO A 504 2.24 -4.35 35.53
N GLU A 505 3.10 -5.35 35.76
CA GLU A 505 3.56 -6.29 34.73
C GLU A 505 4.14 -5.60 33.48
N THR A 506 4.73 -4.41 33.66
CA THR A 506 5.18 -3.54 32.58
C THR A 506 6.64 -3.20 32.72
N ALA A 507 7.41 -3.41 31.64
CA ALA A 507 8.78 -2.97 31.52
C ALA A 507 8.85 -1.46 31.19
N TYR A 508 9.72 -0.75 31.90
CA TYR A 508 10.04 0.66 31.71
C TYR A 508 11.52 0.83 31.37
N GLU A 509 11.81 1.73 30.44
CA GLU A 509 13.14 2.27 30.22
C GLU A 509 13.32 3.50 31.11
N VAL A 510 14.46 3.63 31.78
CA VAL A 510 14.75 4.73 32.72
C VAL A 510 16.19 5.24 32.54
N ARG A 511 16.38 6.56 32.50
CA ARG A 511 17.69 7.24 32.38
C ARG A 511 17.68 8.55 33.19
N VAL A 512 18.85 9.09 33.52
CA VAL A 512 18.96 10.25 34.43
C VAL A 512 19.91 11.30 33.84
N ARG A 513 19.55 12.58 33.95
CA ARG A 513 20.43 13.73 33.71
C ARG A 513 20.69 14.51 35.00
N CYS A 514 21.89 15.05 35.12
CA CYS A 514 22.23 16.04 36.14
C CYS A 514 21.69 17.42 35.73
N ASN A 515 21.16 18.19 36.68
CA ASN A 515 20.75 19.57 36.50
C ASN A 515 21.70 20.50 37.30
N CYS A 516 22.37 21.41 36.59
CA CYS A 516 23.34 22.37 37.14
C CYS A 516 22.84 23.82 37.09
N GLY A 517 21.53 24.04 37.05
CA GLY A 517 20.91 25.37 37.05
C GLY A 517 21.27 26.17 35.81
N GLU A 518 21.84 27.37 36.01
CA GLU A 518 22.22 28.29 34.93
C GLU A 518 23.29 27.72 33.98
N HIS A 519 24.05 26.70 34.40
CA HIS A 519 25.02 25.99 33.56
C HIS A 519 24.40 24.89 32.70
N GLY A 520 23.09 24.64 32.81
CA GLY A 520 22.37 23.65 32.01
C GLY A 520 22.41 22.23 32.59
N GLN A 521 22.30 21.24 31.71
CA GLN A 521 22.12 19.82 32.07
C GLN A 521 23.24 18.95 31.51
N SER A 522 23.51 17.81 32.14
CA SER A 522 24.42 16.79 31.58
C SER A 522 23.77 16.02 30.42
N LYS A 523 24.58 15.26 29.69
CA LYS A 523 24.08 14.16 28.85
C LYS A 523 23.47 13.06 29.73
N GLU A 524 22.58 12.27 29.16
CA GLU A 524 21.86 11.19 29.87
C GLU A 524 22.81 10.07 30.30
N SER A 525 22.52 9.49 31.47
CA SER A 525 23.10 8.21 31.89
C SER A 525 22.69 7.08 30.94
N LEU A 526 23.42 5.97 30.98
CA LEU A 526 23.00 4.73 30.31
C LEU A 526 21.59 4.32 30.74
N THR A 527 20.76 3.88 29.79
CA THR A 527 19.38 3.48 30.06
C THR A 527 19.32 2.13 30.80
N ALA A 528 18.54 2.08 31.87
CA ALA A 528 18.14 0.85 32.56
C ALA A 528 16.79 0.35 32.03
N SER A 529 16.55 -0.96 32.09
CA SER A 529 15.24 -1.57 31.86
C SER A 529 14.78 -2.21 33.18
N ILE A 530 13.59 -1.84 33.66
CA ILE A 530 13.06 -2.24 34.97
C ILE A 530 11.59 -2.64 34.79
N SER A 531 11.14 -3.73 35.44
CA SER A 531 9.76 -4.23 35.30
C SER A 531 9.02 -4.26 36.63
N THR A 532 7.74 -3.87 36.63
CA THR A 532 6.86 -3.92 37.81
C THR A 532 6.24 -5.32 38.04
N PRO A 533 6.11 -5.79 39.31
CA PRO A 533 5.50 -7.08 39.64
C PRO A 533 3.95 -7.08 39.59
N GLN A 534 3.34 -8.26 39.81
CA GLN A 534 1.90 -8.50 39.68
C GLN A 534 1.16 -8.51 41.03
N LYS A 535 -0.04 -7.91 41.09
CA LYS A 535 -0.91 -7.85 42.29
C LYS A 535 -1.77 -9.12 42.45
N MET A 536 -1.79 -9.74 43.64
CA MET A 536 -2.64 -10.90 43.94
C MET A 536 -4.14 -10.56 44.05
N LYS A 537 -5.01 -11.46 43.58
CA LYS A 537 -6.47 -11.27 43.40
C LYS A 537 -7.27 -12.44 44.01
N ARG A 538 -8.53 -12.20 44.46
CA ARG A 538 -9.44 -13.23 45.02
C ARG A 538 -9.81 -14.28 43.95
N LEU A 539 -10.21 -15.49 44.37
CA LEU A 539 -10.57 -16.56 43.44
C LEU A 539 -11.64 -16.12 42.42
N ALA A 540 -12.75 -15.51 42.86
CA ALA A 540 -13.78 -14.97 41.96
C ALA A 540 -13.19 -14.01 40.90
N GLU A 541 -12.24 -13.15 41.26
CA GLU A 541 -11.58 -12.22 40.32
C GLU A 541 -10.62 -12.93 39.37
N LYS A 542 -9.91 -13.96 39.82
CA LYS A 542 -9.08 -14.85 38.97
C LYS A 542 -9.96 -15.56 37.95
N VAL A 543 -11.09 -16.11 38.39
CA VAL A 543 -12.07 -16.76 37.50
C VAL A 543 -12.64 -15.75 36.50
N LYS A 544 -12.97 -14.52 36.92
CA LYS A 544 -13.41 -13.42 36.03
C LYS A 544 -12.41 -13.15 34.90
N GLN A 545 -11.10 -13.13 35.17
CA GLN A 545 -10.06 -12.94 34.14
C GLN A 545 -9.95 -14.10 33.15
N MET A 546 -10.28 -15.31 33.59
CA MET A 546 -10.30 -16.51 32.74
C MET A 546 -11.67 -16.72 32.05
N SER A 547 -12.66 -15.87 32.33
CA SER A 547 -14.04 -16.02 31.87
C SER A 547 -14.35 -15.11 30.68
N GLU A 548 -15.14 -15.61 29.74
CA GLU A 548 -15.68 -14.83 28.62
C GLU A 548 -16.76 -13.86 29.14
N CYS A 549 -16.70 -12.57 28.76
CA CYS A 549 -17.71 -11.59 29.17
C CYS A 549 -18.90 -11.65 28.21
N LEU A 550 -20.08 -12.02 28.74
CA LEU A 550 -21.32 -12.20 27.99
C LEU A 550 -22.12 -10.90 27.85
N SER A 551 -22.20 -10.13 28.94
CA SER A 551 -22.83 -8.81 28.94
C SER A 551 -22.07 -7.84 29.85
N LYS A 552 -22.00 -6.58 29.41
CA LYS A 552 -21.42 -5.47 30.17
C LYS A 552 -22.54 -4.66 30.80
N GLY A 553 -22.42 -4.41 32.10
CA GLY A 553 -23.41 -3.71 32.92
C GLY A 553 -23.02 -3.75 34.41
N THR A 554 -23.92 -3.31 35.28
CA THR A 554 -23.81 -3.38 36.73
C THR A 554 -24.82 -4.40 37.24
N PRO A 555 -24.41 -5.62 37.66
CA PRO A 555 -23.11 -6.26 37.48
C PRO A 555 -22.92 -6.90 36.09
N SER A 556 -21.67 -6.97 35.62
CA SER A 556 -21.35 -7.57 34.31
C SER A 556 -21.35 -9.11 34.36
N VAL A 557 -21.88 -9.77 33.34
CA VAL A 557 -22.07 -11.23 33.37
C VAL A 557 -20.96 -11.95 32.60
N TYR A 558 -20.40 -12.99 33.22
CA TYR A 558 -19.26 -13.75 32.71
C TYR A 558 -19.58 -15.25 32.64
N LYS A 559 -19.10 -15.92 31.59
CA LYS A 559 -19.23 -17.36 31.37
C LYS A 559 -18.05 -18.12 31.96
N ILE A 560 -18.34 -19.08 32.83
CA ILE A 560 -17.32 -19.92 33.46
C ILE A 560 -16.50 -20.67 32.39
N PRO A 561 -15.15 -20.67 32.47
CA PRO A 561 -14.29 -21.40 31.53
C PRO A 561 -14.34 -22.90 31.82
N LEU A 562 -15.15 -23.61 31.05
CA LEU A 562 -15.37 -25.05 31.17
C LEU A 562 -14.49 -25.84 30.19
N GLN A 563 -13.84 -26.89 30.69
CA GLN A 563 -13.14 -27.87 29.85
C GLN A 563 -14.07 -29.04 29.55
N GLU A 564 -14.32 -29.34 28.27
CA GLU A 564 -15.10 -30.52 27.88
C GLU A 564 -14.32 -31.81 28.18
N ILE A 565 -14.97 -32.76 28.86
CA ILE A 565 -14.45 -34.10 29.12
C ILE A 565 -15.08 -35.02 28.07
N ASP A 566 -14.24 -35.64 27.23
CA ASP A 566 -14.72 -36.63 26.28
C ASP A 566 -15.14 -37.93 26.98
N ILE A 567 -16.47 -38.09 27.06
CA ILE A 567 -17.15 -39.27 27.61
C ILE A 567 -17.56 -40.29 26.53
N ASN A 568 -17.17 -40.07 25.26
CA ASN A 568 -17.50 -40.91 24.10
C ASN A 568 -19.02 -41.09 23.86
N LEU A 569 -19.86 -40.14 24.28
CA LEU A 569 -21.31 -40.13 24.04
C LEU A 569 -21.68 -38.93 23.16
N LYS A 570 -22.33 -39.15 22.02
CA LYS A 570 -22.68 -38.07 21.07
C LYS A 570 -23.72 -37.09 21.62
N ASP A 571 -24.67 -37.60 22.40
CA ASP A 571 -25.87 -36.89 22.84
C ASP A 571 -25.86 -36.50 24.33
N CYS A 572 -24.70 -36.61 24.99
CA CYS A 572 -24.50 -36.20 26.38
C CYS A 572 -23.18 -35.45 26.50
N LYS A 573 -23.13 -34.43 27.34
CA LYS A 573 -21.92 -33.62 27.56
C LYS A 573 -21.45 -33.68 29.00
N ARG A 574 -20.14 -33.61 29.21
CA ARG A 574 -19.53 -33.48 30.52
C ARG A 574 -18.48 -32.39 30.47
N TYR A 575 -18.52 -31.49 31.43
CA TYR A 575 -17.63 -30.35 31.54
C TYR A 575 -16.99 -30.34 32.92
N ALA A 576 -15.72 -29.97 33.03
CA ALA A 576 -15.05 -29.73 34.29
C ALA A 576 -14.66 -28.26 34.46
N PHE A 577 -14.80 -27.79 35.69
CA PHE A 577 -14.25 -26.53 36.16
C PHE A 577 -13.23 -26.80 37.28
N GLY A 578 -12.01 -26.29 37.12
CA GLY A 578 -10.89 -26.57 38.03
C GLY A 578 -10.34 -28.00 37.89
N LYS A 579 -9.23 -28.27 38.59
CA LYS A 579 -8.55 -29.59 38.57
C LYS A 579 -9.11 -30.51 39.67
N ARG A 580 -9.33 -31.79 39.34
CA ARG A 580 -9.80 -32.82 40.28
C ARG A 580 -8.82 -32.97 41.45
N ASN A 581 -9.38 -33.08 42.66
CA ASN A 581 -8.62 -33.18 43.91
C ASN A 581 -9.19 -34.31 44.81
N ARG A 582 -8.69 -34.44 46.04
CA ARG A 582 -9.06 -35.48 47.00
C ARG A 582 -10.20 -35.11 47.97
N LYS A 583 -10.89 -33.97 47.79
CA LYS A 583 -12.06 -33.62 48.60
C LYS A 583 -13.23 -34.54 48.29
N GLU A 584 -14.18 -34.64 49.22
CA GLU A 584 -15.48 -35.29 48.96
C GLU A 584 -16.12 -34.77 47.68
N HIS A 585 -16.87 -35.61 47.00
CA HIS A 585 -17.45 -35.33 45.70
C HIS A 585 -18.93 -35.73 45.71
N ARG A 586 -19.82 -34.79 45.44
CA ARG A 586 -21.28 -34.99 45.49
C ARG A 586 -21.90 -34.87 44.11
N ILE A 587 -22.92 -35.67 43.80
CA ILE A 587 -23.54 -35.75 42.48
C ILE A 587 -25.04 -35.46 42.62
N ILE A 588 -25.51 -34.37 42.02
CA ILE A 588 -26.93 -34.00 42.00
C ILE A 588 -27.46 -33.98 40.56
N MET A 589 -28.73 -34.34 40.38
CA MET A 589 -29.42 -34.26 39.09
C MET A 589 -30.63 -33.33 39.19
N VAL A 590 -30.67 -32.31 38.33
CA VAL A 590 -31.68 -31.26 38.34
C VAL A 590 -32.73 -31.55 37.27
N LEU A 591 -33.95 -31.83 37.71
CA LEU A 591 -35.11 -32.21 36.89
C LEU A 591 -36.21 -31.16 36.96
N GLY A 592 -37.01 -31.00 35.91
CA GLY A 592 -38.20 -30.13 35.95
C GLY A 592 -38.61 -29.61 34.58
N ALA A 593 -39.84 -29.10 34.49
CA ALA A 593 -40.43 -28.62 33.24
C ALA A 593 -39.64 -27.45 32.62
N THR A 594 -39.87 -27.18 31.33
CA THR A 594 -39.48 -25.90 30.69
C THR A 594 -40.05 -24.72 31.50
N GLY A 595 -39.28 -23.64 31.64
CA GLY A 595 -39.69 -22.46 32.43
C GLY A 595 -39.63 -22.61 33.96
N ALA A 596 -39.37 -23.80 34.53
CA ALA A 596 -39.32 -24.01 35.98
C ALA A 596 -38.15 -23.29 36.72
N GLY A 597 -37.23 -22.63 36.00
CA GLY A 597 -36.11 -21.88 36.58
C GLY A 597 -34.85 -22.71 36.88
N LYS A 598 -34.67 -23.87 36.22
CA LYS A 598 -33.52 -24.79 36.42
C LYS A 598 -32.16 -24.10 36.18
N SER A 599 -31.95 -23.52 35.01
CA SER A 599 -30.69 -22.88 34.61
C SER A 599 -30.36 -21.68 35.51
N THR A 600 -31.36 -20.88 35.88
CA THR A 600 -31.22 -19.77 36.83
C THR A 600 -30.79 -20.26 38.22
N LEU A 601 -31.36 -21.37 38.68
CA LEU A 601 -31.00 -21.99 39.96
C LEU A 601 -29.56 -22.53 39.95
N ILE A 602 -29.14 -23.18 38.86
CA ILE A 602 -27.75 -23.66 38.68
C ILE A 602 -26.76 -22.49 38.60
N ASN A 603 -27.14 -21.40 37.91
CA ASN A 603 -26.36 -20.16 37.90
C ASN A 603 -26.29 -19.53 39.31
N GLY A 604 -27.36 -19.62 40.11
CA GLY A 604 -27.32 -19.24 41.53
C GLY A 604 -26.34 -20.09 42.35
N MET A 605 -26.32 -21.41 42.12
CA MET A 605 -25.40 -22.32 42.80
C MET A 605 -23.93 -21.99 42.53
N ILE A 606 -23.53 -21.72 41.28
CA ILE A 606 -22.11 -21.42 40.98
C ILE A 606 -21.64 -20.09 41.60
N ASN A 607 -22.48 -19.05 41.62
CA ASN A 607 -22.14 -17.78 42.29
C ASN A 607 -21.99 -17.97 43.82
N TYR A 608 -22.84 -18.79 44.44
CA TYR A 608 -22.68 -19.17 45.84
C TYR A 608 -21.38 -19.95 46.08
N ILE A 609 -21.07 -20.94 45.23
CA ILE A 609 -19.86 -21.77 45.37
C ILE A 609 -18.59 -20.91 45.29
N LEU A 610 -18.52 -19.95 44.37
CA LEU A 610 -17.34 -19.11 44.10
C LEU A 610 -17.12 -17.94 45.08
N ASP A 611 -17.92 -17.80 46.14
CA ASP A 611 -17.92 -16.65 47.06
C ASP A 611 -18.05 -15.30 46.33
N VAL A 612 -18.97 -15.25 45.35
CA VAL A 612 -19.40 -13.97 44.77
C VAL A 612 -20.21 -13.21 45.82
N LYS A 613 -19.89 -11.93 45.98
CA LYS A 613 -20.52 -11.03 46.95
C LYS A 613 -21.49 -10.08 46.26
N TRP A 614 -22.33 -9.41 47.06
CA TRP A 614 -23.29 -8.45 46.51
C TRP A 614 -22.58 -7.30 45.80
N GLU A 615 -21.51 -6.79 46.41
CA GLU A 615 -20.72 -5.63 45.99
C GLU A 615 -19.86 -5.91 44.73
N ASP A 616 -19.80 -7.17 44.27
CA ASP A 616 -19.01 -7.52 43.10
C ASP A 616 -19.65 -6.94 41.83
N THR A 617 -18.86 -6.21 41.04
CA THR A 617 -19.27 -5.68 39.72
C THR A 617 -19.45 -6.75 38.64
N PHE A 618 -19.57 -8.02 39.04
CA PHE A 618 -19.67 -9.17 38.15
C PHE A 618 -20.47 -10.33 38.74
N ARG A 619 -21.06 -11.13 37.86
CA ARG A 619 -21.77 -12.38 38.16
C ARG A 619 -21.36 -13.46 37.16
N PHE A 620 -21.47 -14.72 37.54
CA PHE A 620 -21.16 -15.85 36.66
C PHE A 620 -22.42 -16.54 36.11
N LYS A 621 -22.33 -17.01 34.86
CA LYS A 621 -23.20 -18.06 34.30
C LYS A 621 -22.36 -19.32 34.05
N LEU A 622 -22.86 -20.45 34.54
CA LEU A 622 -22.42 -21.79 34.15
C LEU A 622 -23.17 -22.25 32.90
N ILE A 623 -24.46 -21.93 32.83
CA ILE A 623 -25.35 -22.19 31.70
C ILE A 623 -25.72 -20.83 31.11
N ASP A 624 -25.33 -20.58 29.86
CA ASP A 624 -25.69 -19.36 29.14
C ASP A 624 -26.91 -19.60 28.23
N GLU A 625 -28.04 -19.11 28.70
CA GLU A 625 -29.30 -19.06 27.98
C GLU A 625 -29.34 -17.79 27.10
N GLY A 626 -29.22 -18.00 25.79
CA GLY A 626 -29.16 -16.93 24.80
C GLY A 626 -30.48 -16.16 24.72
N VAL A 627 -30.39 -14.83 24.67
CA VAL A 627 -31.52 -13.88 24.81
C VAL A 627 -32.56 -13.99 23.67
N SER A 628 -32.27 -14.74 22.59
CA SER A 628 -33.04 -14.75 21.35
C SER A 628 -34.06 -15.90 21.18
N LYS A 629 -34.48 -16.59 22.25
CA LYS A 629 -35.55 -17.61 22.19
C LYS A 629 -36.57 -17.46 23.32
N SER A 630 -37.85 -17.61 22.97
CA SER A 630 -38.99 -17.42 23.87
C SER A 630 -38.95 -18.38 25.07
N GLN A 631 -39.49 -17.95 26.22
CA GLN A 631 -39.56 -18.75 27.45
C GLN A 631 -40.35 -20.08 27.31
N ALA A 632 -41.06 -20.27 26.19
CA ALA A 632 -41.86 -21.45 25.87
C ALA A 632 -41.10 -22.55 25.10
N GLU A 633 -39.76 -22.47 25.02
CA GLU A 633 -38.89 -23.53 24.50
C GLU A 633 -37.79 -23.92 25.49
N SER A 634 -37.46 -25.22 25.61
CA SER A 634 -36.31 -25.68 26.41
C SER A 634 -35.00 -25.25 25.76
N GLN A 635 -34.30 -24.32 26.44
CA GLN A 635 -33.02 -23.74 26.02
C GLN A 635 -31.86 -24.75 26.06
N THR A 636 -31.83 -25.65 27.05
CA THR A 636 -30.89 -26.76 27.08
C THR A 636 -31.38 -27.92 26.21
N SER A 637 -30.46 -28.50 25.42
CA SER A 637 -30.77 -29.46 24.34
C SER A 637 -30.25 -30.88 24.58
N LEU A 638 -29.24 -31.04 25.43
CA LEU A 638 -28.58 -32.31 25.77
C LEU A 638 -28.43 -32.42 27.29
N VAL A 639 -28.50 -33.64 27.83
CA VAL A 639 -28.12 -33.92 29.23
C VAL A 639 -26.64 -33.55 29.43
N THR A 640 -26.37 -32.65 30.38
CA THR A 640 -25.04 -32.06 30.57
C THR A 640 -24.62 -32.09 32.03
N ALA A 641 -23.47 -32.69 32.33
CA ALA A 641 -22.90 -32.73 33.67
C ALA A 641 -21.74 -31.74 33.84
N TYR A 642 -21.78 -30.96 34.91
CA TYR A 642 -20.76 -29.97 35.27
C TYR A 642 -20.03 -30.39 36.54
N ASP A 643 -18.81 -30.93 36.39
CA ASP A 643 -17.89 -31.29 37.47
C ASP A 643 -17.18 -30.03 38.01
N ILE A 644 -17.73 -29.43 39.06
CA ILE A 644 -17.16 -28.27 39.76
C ILE A 644 -16.19 -28.80 40.82
N ASN A 645 -14.92 -28.94 40.43
CA ASN A 645 -13.86 -29.42 41.33
C ASN A 645 -13.52 -28.34 42.36
N TYR A 646 -13.37 -28.72 43.64
CA TYR A 646 -13.05 -27.80 44.74
C TYR A 646 -11.77 -26.97 44.47
N GLN A 647 -11.77 -25.69 44.84
CA GLN A 647 -10.60 -24.81 44.83
C GLN A 647 -10.57 -23.96 46.11
N ASP A 648 -9.37 -23.57 46.55
CA ASP A 648 -9.21 -22.75 47.75
C ASP A 648 -9.81 -21.35 47.55
N GLY A 649 -10.87 -21.07 48.32
CA GLY A 649 -11.75 -19.92 48.15
C GLY A 649 -13.21 -20.27 47.86
N TYR A 650 -13.57 -21.55 47.67
CA TYR A 650 -14.98 -21.96 47.58
C TYR A 650 -15.72 -21.86 48.92
N ARG A 651 -17.04 -21.59 48.88
CA ARG A 651 -17.93 -21.64 50.07
C ARG A 651 -18.27 -23.05 50.54
N ILE A 652 -18.13 -24.06 49.68
CA ILE A 652 -18.37 -25.47 50.01
C ILE A 652 -17.04 -26.22 50.09
N ASN A 653 -16.91 -27.17 51.02
CA ASN A 653 -15.66 -27.90 51.29
C ASN A 653 -15.55 -29.21 50.49
N ASN A 654 -16.36 -29.35 49.43
CA ASN A 654 -16.48 -30.53 48.59
C ASN A 654 -16.55 -30.13 47.12
N SER A 655 -16.14 -31.03 46.24
CA SER A 655 -16.43 -30.93 44.81
C SER A 655 -17.89 -31.34 44.55
N ILE A 656 -18.48 -30.86 43.45
CA ILE A 656 -19.86 -31.21 43.08
C ILE A 656 -20.03 -31.38 41.57
N THR A 657 -20.66 -32.47 41.15
CA THR A 657 -21.23 -32.64 39.80
C THR A 657 -22.69 -32.22 39.81
N ILE A 658 -23.04 -31.26 38.96
CA ILE A 658 -24.42 -30.89 38.69
C ILE A 658 -24.80 -31.45 37.32
N ILE A 659 -25.72 -32.42 37.29
CA ILE A 659 -26.30 -32.97 36.06
C ILE A 659 -27.53 -32.13 35.73
N ASP A 660 -27.40 -31.23 34.75
CA ASP A 660 -28.52 -30.50 34.18
C ASP A 660 -29.25 -31.36 33.14
N THR A 661 -30.58 -31.25 33.14
CA THR A 661 -31.43 -31.92 32.15
C THR A 661 -32.27 -30.91 31.38
N PRO A 662 -32.49 -31.13 30.07
CA PRO A 662 -33.45 -30.35 29.29
C PRO A 662 -34.83 -30.25 29.96
N GLY A 663 -35.54 -29.16 29.69
CA GLY A 663 -36.94 -29.01 30.06
C GLY A 663 -37.81 -30.07 29.40
N PHE A 664 -38.45 -30.89 30.24
CA PHE A 664 -39.43 -31.88 29.83
C PHE A 664 -40.82 -31.23 29.64
N GLY A 665 -41.65 -31.79 28.76
CA GLY A 665 -43.00 -31.28 28.51
C GLY A 665 -43.01 -29.94 27.74
N ASP A 666 -42.06 -29.80 26.81
CA ASP A 666 -41.87 -28.62 25.96
C ASP A 666 -42.84 -28.61 24.75
N THR A 667 -43.03 -27.45 24.10
CA THR A 667 -43.89 -27.28 22.90
C THR A 667 -43.54 -28.20 21.70
N LYS A 668 -42.36 -28.84 21.75
CA LYS A 668 -41.82 -29.79 20.77
C LYS A 668 -42.27 -31.25 21.00
N GLY A 669 -43.00 -31.52 22.09
CA GLY A 669 -43.74 -32.75 22.31
C GLY A 669 -42.93 -34.00 22.66
N ILE A 670 -43.65 -35.11 22.86
CA ILE A 670 -43.19 -36.37 23.48
C ILE A 670 -41.97 -37.02 22.80
N LYS A 671 -41.77 -36.77 21.49
CA LYS A 671 -40.56 -37.23 20.77
C LYS A 671 -39.28 -36.70 21.44
N ARG A 672 -39.26 -35.46 21.94
CA ARG A 672 -38.12 -34.86 22.63
C ARG A 672 -37.92 -35.49 24.02
N ASP A 673 -39.00 -35.77 24.75
CA ASP A 673 -38.94 -36.44 26.07
C ASP A 673 -38.39 -37.88 25.97
N ARG A 674 -38.72 -38.62 24.90
CA ARG A 674 -38.13 -39.95 24.59
C ARG A 674 -36.63 -39.85 24.30
N MET A 675 -36.19 -38.82 23.56
CA MET A 675 -34.76 -38.57 23.33
C MET A 675 -34.02 -38.23 24.62
N ILE A 676 -34.58 -37.36 25.48
CA ILE A 676 -33.98 -37.01 26.78
C ILE A 676 -33.88 -38.26 27.68
N THR A 677 -34.89 -39.14 27.64
CA THR A 677 -34.89 -40.41 28.38
C THR A 677 -33.77 -41.36 27.91
N GLU A 678 -33.55 -41.52 26.59
CA GLU A 678 -32.45 -42.34 26.07
C GLU A 678 -31.07 -41.68 26.32
N GLN A 679 -30.97 -40.34 26.34
CA GLN A 679 -29.76 -39.63 26.78
C GLN A 679 -29.43 -39.93 28.25
N ILE A 680 -30.39 -39.79 29.17
CA ILE A 680 -30.21 -40.11 30.59
C ILE A 680 -29.74 -41.57 30.75
N ARG A 681 -30.36 -42.50 30.02
CA ARG A 681 -29.92 -43.89 29.95
C ARG A 681 -28.47 -44.04 29.52
N MET A 682 -28.08 -43.44 28.39
CA MET A 682 -26.74 -43.58 27.83
C MET A 682 -25.71 -43.04 28.83
N PHE A 683 -26.04 -41.94 29.47
CA PHE A 683 -25.24 -41.30 30.50
C PHE A 683 -25.09 -42.14 31.78
N PHE A 684 -26.12 -42.89 32.17
CA PHE A 684 -26.04 -43.82 33.31
C PHE A 684 -25.38 -45.16 32.99
N ASN A 685 -25.43 -45.65 31.74
CA ASN A 685 -24.83 -46.94 31.36
C ASN A 685 -23.35 -46.85 30.95
N SER A 686 -22.83 -45.66 30.63
CA SER A 686 -21.41 -45.48 30.25
C SER A 686 -20.46 -45.60 31.44
N GLU A 687 -19.28 -46.20 31.23
CA GLU A 687 -18.19 -46.29 32.21
C GLU A 687 -17.65 -44.91 32.62
N LYS A 688 -17.63 -43.95 31.68
CA LYS A 688 -17.23 -42.54 31.92
C LYS A 688 -18.41 -41.65 32.36
N GLY A 689 -19.60 -42.24 32.48
CA GLY A 689 -20.84 -41.56 32.83
C GLY A 689 -20.99 -41.35 34.34
N ILE A 690 -22.19 -41.67 34.85
CA ILE A 690 -22.52 -41.58 36.28
C ILE A 690 -22.94 -42.96 36.79
N SER A 691 -22.31 -43.40 37.88
CA SER A 691 -22.58 -44.69 38.55
C SER A 691 -23.36 -44.54 39.86
N GLU A 692 -23.40 -43.34 40.43
CA GLU A 692 -23.85 -43.02 41.78
C GLU A 692 -24.49 -41.62 41.81
N ILE A 693 -25.44 -41.40 42.72
CA ILE A 693 -26.15 -40.12 42.89
C ILE A 693 -26.41 -39.83 44.38
N ASP A 694 -26.23 -38.58 44.80
CA ASP A 694 -26.54 -38.12 46.17
C ASP A 694 -27.95 -37.51 46.26
N ALA A 695 -28.41 -36.79 45.22
CA ALA A 695 -29.75 -36.20 45.21
C ALA A 695 -30.39 -36.10 43.82
N LEU A 696 -31.69 -36.42 43.76
CA LEU A 696 -32.56 -36.19 42.60
C LEU A 696 -33.44 -34.97 42.87
N CYS A 697 -33.06 -33.83 42.31
CA CYS A 697 -33.63 -32.52 42.62
C CYS A 697 -34.73 -32.13 41.61
N PHE A 698 -36.00 -32.22 42.02
CA PHE A 698 -37.13 -31.75 41.21
C PHE A 698 -37.38 -30.26 41.45
N VAL A 699 -37.29 -29.47 40.38
CA VAL A 699 -37.48 -28.02 40.35
C VAL A 699 -38.91 -27.68 39.90
N THR A 700 -39.61 -26.85 40.68
CA THR A 700 -40.97 -26.40 40.38
C THR A 700 -41.21 -24.96 40.87
N GLN A 701 -42.16 -24.24 40.27
CA GLN A 701 -42.49 -22.86 40.65
C GLN A 701 -43.43 -22.82 41.86
N ALA A 702 -43.27 -21.82 42.74
CA ALA A 702 -44.05 -21.72 43.98
C ALA A 702 -45.56 -21.47 43.79
N SER A 703 -45.93 -20.80 42.70
CA SER A 703 -47.29 -20.38 42.34
C SER A 703 -48.20 -21.50 41.82
N LEU A 704 -47.64 -22.68 41.51
CA LEU A 704 -48.35 -23.75 40.81
C LEU A 704 -49.36 -24.46 41.71
N ALA A 705 -50.64 -24.09 41.61
CA ALA A 705 -51.71 -24.61 42.49
C ALA A 705 -52.12 -26.08 42.20
N ARG A 706 -51.89 -26.59 40.98
CA ARG A 706 -52.15 -27.99 40.57
C ARG A 706 -51.12 -28.41 39.53
N LEU A 707 -50.73 -29.68 39.54
CA LEU A 707 -49.92 -30.27 38.48
C LEU A 707 -50.79 -30.58 37.26
N THR A 708 -50.34 -30.20 36.06
CA THR A 708 -51.05 -30.53 34.81
C THR A 708 -50.88 -32.00 34.46
N HIS A 709 -51.75 -32.53 33.60
CA HIS A 709 -51.63 -33.88 33.05
C HIS A 709 -50.22 -34.08 32.43
N ALA A 710 -49.82 -33.22 31.50
CA ALA A 710 -48.49 -33.27 30.89
C ALA A 710 -47.33 -33.28 31.92
N GLN A 711 -47.41 -32.46 32.98
CA GLN A 711 -46.41 -32.49 34.06
C GLN A 711 -46.40 -33.82 34.80
N LYS A 712 -47.57 -34.39 35.12
CA LYS A 712 -47.69 -35.71 35.77
C LYS A 712 -47.10 -36.82 34.90
N TYR A 713 -47.38 -36.83 33.60
CA TYR A 713 -46.75 -37.73 32.63
C TYR A 713 -45.21 -37.59 32.63
N VAL A 714 -44.69 -36.36 32.64
CA VAL A 714 -43.25 -36.08 32.72
C VAL A 714 -42.62 -36.65 33.98
N PHE A 715 -43.21 -36.40 35.17
CA PHE A 715 -42.73 -36.99 36.42
C PHE A 715 -42.75 -38.52 36.35
N ASP A 716 -43.84 -39.10 35.86
CA ASP A 716 -44.03 -40.54 35.77
C ASP A 716 -43.06 -41.22 34.79
N ALA A 717 -42.80 -40.58 33.64
CA ALA A 717 -41.83 -41.04 32.65
C ALA A 717 -40.40 -41.04 33.22
N ILE A 718 -39.97 -39.94 33.87
CA ILE A 718 -38.64 -39.85 34.47
C ILE A 718 -38.49 -40.84 35.64
N LEU A 719 -39.49 -40.94 36.51
CA LEU A 719 -39.47 -41.89 37.63
C LEU A 719 -39.48 -43.36 37.16
N SER A 720 -40.00 -43.65 35.95
CA SER A 720 -39.98 -45.00 35.37
C SER A 720 -38.60 -45.48 34.89
N ILE A 721 -37.62 -44.57 34.81
CA ILE A 721 -36.21 -44.85 34.53
C ILE A 721 -35.54 -45.47 35.76
N PHE A 722 -35.89 -44.97 36.94
CA PHE A 722 -35.18 -45.23 38.19
C PHE A 722 -35.63 -46.52 38.90
N GLY A 723 -34.71 -47.12 39.65
CA GLY A 723 -35.00 -48.19 40.60
C GLY A 723 -35.70 -47.67 41.87
N LYS A 724 -36.31 -48.59 42.63
CA LYS A 724 -37.02 -48.29 43.89
C LYS A 724 -36.09 -47.73 44.99
N ASP A 725 -34.78 -47.92 44.85
CA ASP A 725 -33.70 -47.55 45.77
C ASP A 725 -33.41 -46.04 45.86
N ILE A 726 -33.90 -45.24 44.91
CA ILE A 726 -33.60 -43.80 44.82
C ILE A 726 -34.62 -42.92 45.57
N ALA A 727 -35.74 -43.49 46.04
CA ALA A 727 -36.86 -42.73 46.62
C ALA A 727 -36.47 -41.77 47.76
N GLU A 728 -35.54 -42.16 48.64
CA GLU A 728 -35.11 -41.34 49.79
C GLU A 728 -34.23 -40.14 49.40
N ASN A 729 -33.61 -40.19 48.21
CA ASN A 729 -32.69 -39.16 47.71
C ASN A 729 -33.40 -38.09 46.88
N ILE A 730 -34.73 -38.18 46.75
CA ILE A 730 -35.55 -37.21 46.01
C ILE A 730 -35.71 -35.92 46.84
N GLN A 731 -35.40 -34.76 46.25
CA GLN A 731 -35.48 -33.44 46.91
C GLN A 731 -36.33 -32.47 46.09
N LEU A 732 -37.18 -31.67 46.74
CA LEU A 732 -38.03 -30.68 46.08
C LEU A 732 -37.40 -29.27 46.15
N LEU A 733 -37.09 -28.67 45.01
CA LEU A 733 -36.56 -27.30 44.91
C LEU A 733 -37.66 -26.39 44.35
N VAL A 734 -38.06 -25.38 45.12
CA VAL A 734 -39.15 -24.46 44.78
C VAL A 734 -38.58 -23.10 44.40
N THR A 735 -38.75 -22.71 43.13
CA THR A 735 -38.30 -21.42 42.58
C THR A 735 -39.41 -20.36 42.65
N PHE A 736 -39.02 -19.09 42.60
CA PHE A 736 -39.94 -17.92 42.65
C PHE A 736 -40.82 -17.91 43.92
N ALA A 737 -40.19 -18.18 45.07
CA ALA A 737 -40.88 -18.39 46.34
C ALA A 737 -40.81 -17.16 47.26
N ASP A 738 -41.78 -16.26 47.12
CA ASP A 738 -41.84 -14.95 47.79
C ASP A 738 -42.29 -15.04 49.26
N GLY A 739 -41.45 -15.66 50.10
CA GLY A 739 -41.61 -15.76 51.56
C GLY A 739 -42.72 -16.70 52.06
N GLN A 740 -43.92 -16.62 51.47
CA GLN A 740 -45.14 -17.33 51.83
C GLN A 740 -45.04 -18.87 51.63
N LYS A 741 -46.02 -19.63 52.13
CA LYS A 741 -46.09 -21.09 51.93
C LYS A 741 -46.40 -21.38 50.44
N PRO A 742 -45.53 -22.08 49.69
CA PRO A 742 -45.78 -22.36 48.28
C PRO A 742 -47.01 -23.26 48.08
N LEU A 743 -47.91 -22.88 47.17
CA LEU A 743 -49.13 -23.63 46.85
C LEU A 743 -48.81 -25.02 46.26
N VAL A 744 -47.69 -25.10 45.53
CA VAL A 744 -47.21 -26.32 44.87
C VAL A 744 -46.94 -27.50 45.82
N LEU A 745 -46.72 -27.25 47.11
CA LEU A 745 -46.51 -28.33 48.09
C LEU A 745 -47.74 -29.24 48.24
N GLU A 746 -48.94 -28.70 48.04
CA GLU A 746 -50.19 -29.47 48.13
C GLU A 746 -50.47 -30.21 46.82
N ALA A 747 -50.23 -29.56 45.67
CA ALA A 747 -50.30 -30.18 44.34
C ALA A 747 -49.35 -31.40 44.20
N VAL A 748 -48.13 -31.28 44.71
CA VAL A 748 -47.09 -32.32 44.63
C VAL A 748 -47.38 -33.49 45.59
N ASN A 749 -48.03 -33.26 46.72
CA ASN A 749 -48.41 -34.34 47.64
C ASN A 749 -49.52 -35.26 47.06
N VAL A 750 -50.30 -34.77 46.09
CA VAL A 750 -51.39 -35.52 45.44
C VAL A 750 -50.92 -36.34 44.22
N SER A 751 -49.77 -36.02 43.61
CA SER A 751 -49.32 -36.71 42.39
C SER A 751 -48.77 -38.12 42.59
N GLY A 752 -48.52 -38.54 43.84
CA GLY A 752 -48.02 -39.88 44.17
C GLY A 752 -46.51 -40.06 44.02
N VAL A 753 -45.76 -38.98 43.82
CA VAL A 753 -44.28 -39.02 43.79
C VAL A 753 -43.73 -39.23 45.22
N PRO A 754 -42.80 -40.16 45.45
CA PRO A 754 -42.35 -40.54 46.79
C PRO A 754 -41.32 -39.56 47.37
N PHE A 755 -41.72 -38.31 47.61
CA PHE A 755 -40.89 -37.33 48.31
C PHE A 755 -40.69 -37.70 49.79
N PRO A 756 -39.46 -37.59 50.34
CA PRO A 756 -39.21 -37.65 51.77
C PRO A 756 -40.09 -36.63 52.51
N LYS A 757 -40.77 -37.09 53.57
CA LYS A 757 -41.70 -36.27 54.35
C LYS A 757 -41.03 -35.70 55.58
N THR A 758 -41.27 -34.41 55.82
CA THR A 758 -40.94 -33.73 57.08
C THR A 758 -41.77 -34.30 58.24
N LYS A 759 -41.41 -33.94 59.49
CA LYS A 759 -42.17 -34.29 60.70
C LYS A 759 -43.65 -33.86 60.67
N HIS A 760 -44.02 -32.95 59.76
CA HIS A 760 -45.39 -32.45 59.57
C HIS A 760 -46.09 -33.05 58.34
N GLY A 761 -45.56 -34.14 57.76
CA GLY A 761 -46.17 -34.87 56.64
C GLY A 761 -46.01 -34.21 55.25
N LEU A 762 -45.50 -32.97 55.19
CA LEU A 762 -45.20 -32.26 53.94
C LEU A 762 -43.86 -32.70 53.34
N PRO A 763 -43.69 -32.67 51.99
CA PRO A 763 -42.41 -32.88 51.33
C PRO A 763 -41.28 -31.98 51.86
N VAL A 764 -40.09 -32.56 52.03
CA VAL A 764 -38.84 -31.80 52.27
C VAL A 764 -38.58 -30.91 51.06
N HIS A 765 -38.47 -29.60 51.27
CA HIS A 765 -38.33 -28.62 50.19
C HIS A 765 -37.40 -27.46 50.53
N PHE A 766 -36.79 -26.88 49.49
CA PHE A 766 -35.91 -25.70 49.58
C PHE A 766 -36.47 -24.58 48.70
N LYS A 767 -36.62 -23.37 49.26
CA LYS A 767 -37.14 -22.19 48.55
C LYS A 767 -36.01 -21.36 47.97
N PHE A 768 -36.08 -20.98 46.71
CA PHE A 768 -35.12 -20.10 46.06
C PHE A 768 -35.84 -18.89 45.45
N ASN A 769 -35.45 -17.69 45.88
CA ASN A 769 -35.77 -16.49 45.12
C ASN A 769 -34.63 -16.24 44.12
N ASN A 770 -34.99 -16.15 42.84
CA ASN A 770 -34.07 -16.02 41.72
C ASN A 770 -34.15 -14.63 41.06
N SER A 771 -35.00 -13.71 41.53
CA SER A 771 -35.21 -12.40 40.91
C SER A 771 -33.94 -11.53 40.92
N THR A 772 -33.14 -11.58 41.99
CA THR A 772 -32.05 -10.64 42.24
C THR A 772 -30.63 -11.15 41.92
N LEU A 773 -30.52 -12.31 41.27
CA LEU A 773 -29.20 -12.90 40.93
C LEU A 773 -28.37 -12.00 39.99
N PHE A 774 -29.05 -11.20 39.16
CA PHE A 774 -28.48 -10.27 38.19
C PHE A 774 -29.10 -8.86 38.28
N ALA A 775 -29.66 -8.49 39.44
CA ALA A 775 -30.14 -7.13 39.72
C ALA A 775 -28.97 -6.14 39.80
N ASP A 776 -29.26 -4.85 39.59
CA ASP A 776 -28.24 -3.79 39.68
C ASP A 776 -27.73 -3.63 41.13
N ASN A 777 -26.51 -3.14 41.27
CA ASN A 777 -25.81 -2.94 42.54
C ASN A 777 -24.98 -1.64 42.59
N SER A 778 -25.20 -0.73 41.64
CA SER A 778 -24.37 0.44 41.34
C SER A 778 -24.22 1.47 42.48
N ILE A 779 -25.24 1.65 43.34
CA ILE A 779 -25.23 2.71 44.39
C ILE A 779 -24.40 2.30 45.63
N SER A 780 -24.09 1.01 45.80
CA SER A 780 -23.33 0.50 46.96
C SER A 780 -21.85 0.94 47.05
N ALA A 781 -21.37 1.77 46.12
CA ALA A 781 -19.95 2.04 45.89
C ALA A 781 -19.44 3.47 46.19
N THR A 782 -20.21 4.34 46.87
CA THR A 782 -19.72 5.66 47.32
C THR A 782 -20.37 6.18 48.61
N PRO A 783 -19.61 6.39 49.70
CA PRO A 783 -19.99 7.30 50.77
C PRO A 783 -19.33 8.68 50.53
N ASN A 784 -19.85 9.47 49.58
CA ASN A 784 -19.67 10.93 49.49
C ASN A 784 -20.31 11.51 48.22
N SER A 785 -21.47 12.16 48.36
CA SER A 785 -21.80 13.37 47.59
C SER A 785 -22.91 14.15 48.30
N ASN A 786 -22.67 15.43 48.59
CA ASN A 786 -23.73 16.36 48.97
C ASN A 786 -24.56 16.66 47.73
N ASN A 787 -25.75 16.08 47.63
CA ASN A 787 -26.81 16.52 46.73
C ASN A 787 -28.14 16.35 47.49
N GLU A 788 -28.62 17.43 48.07
CA GLU A 788 -30.02 17.55 48.45
C GLU A 788 -30.86 17.66 47.17
N ASN A 789 -31.95 16.88 47.06
CA ASN A 789 -32.92 16.74 45.95
C ASN A 789 -32.86 15.42 45.14
N GLU A 790 -33.24 14.30 45.76
CA GLU A 790 -33.90 13.12 45.14
C GLU A 790 -34.28 12.14 46.28
N GLU A 791 -35.50 12.27 46.85
CA GLU A 791 -35.93 11.53 48.06
C GLU A 791 -36.78 10.26 47.78
N ASP A 792 -37.09 9.93 46.53
CA ASP A 792 -38.13 8.92 46.19
C ASP A 792 -37.63 7.52 45.73
N ASP A 793 -36.33 7.29 45.50
CA ASP A 793 -35.81 6.00 44.97
C ASP A 793 -34.89 5.20 45.93
N ALA A 794 -34.64 5.69 47.15
CA ALA A 794 -33.72 5.04 48.10
C ALA A 794 -34.25 3.71 48.70
N ASP A 795 -35.57 3.47 48.64
CA ASP A 795 -36.22 2.29 49.23
C ASP A 795 -36.10 1.02 48.37
N ALA A 796 -35.79 1.11 47.07
CA ALA A 796 -35.74 -0.07 46.19
C ALA A 796 -34.51 -0.97 46.44
N ASP A 797 -33.31 -0.36 46.52
CA ASP A 797 -32.02 -1.08 46.56
C ASP A 797 -31.81 -1.93 47.83
N THR A 798 -32.44 -1.56 48.95
CA THR A 798 -32.35 -2.34 50.19
C THR A 798 -33.10 -3.67 50.12
N PHE A 799 -34.18 -3.76 49.32
CA PHE A 799 -34.89 -5.03 49.10
C PHE A 799 -34.07 -6.01 48.28
N ASP A 800 -33.36 -5.57 47.25
CA ASP A 800 -32.62 -6.49 46.37
C ASP A 800 -31.41 -7.13 47.07
N GLN A 801 -30.70 -6.38 47.90
CA GLN A 801 -29.66 -6.92 48.78
C GLN A 801 -30.24 -7.89 49.84
N MET A 802 -31.44 -7.62 50.35
CA MET A 802 -32.16 -8.52 51.26
C MET A 802 -32.55 -9.83 50.56
N PHE A 803 -33.09 -9.77 49.34
CA PHE A 803 -33.43 -10.95 48.54
C PHE A 803 -32.19 -11.76 48.14
N TRP A 804 -31.08 -11.11 47.77
CA TRP A 804 -29.79 -11.79 47.54
C TRP A 804 -29.35 -12.56 48.79
N THR A 805 -29.42 -11.92 49.95
CA THR A 805 -29.06 -12.53 51.25
C THR A 805 -29.97 -13.71 51.60
N MET A 806 -31.27 -13.62 51.30
CA MET A 806 -32.22 -14.73 51.43
C MET A 806 -31.86 -15.90 50.49
N GLY A 807 -31.55 -15.62 49.22
CA GLY A 807 -31.11 -16.62 48.24
C GLY A 807 -29.84 -17.35 48.67
N MET A 808 -28.82 -16.61 49.13
CA MET A 808 -27.57 -17.17 49.67
C MET A 808 -27.81 -18.03 50.92
N LYS A 809 -28.75 -17.65 51.79
CA LYS A 809 -29.16 -18.44 52.96
C LYS A 809 -29.86 -19.74 52.57
N SER A 810 -30.71 -19.72 51.54
CA SER A 810 -31.33 -20.92 50.98
C SER A 810 -30.32 -21.87 50.35
N MET A 811 -29.36 -21.36 49.59
CA MET A 811 -28.23 -22.15 49.06
C MET A 811 -27.45 -22.83 50.18
N LYS A 812 -27.10 -22.08 51.24
CA LYS A 812 -26.43 -22.64 52.43
C LYS A 812 -27.22 -23.78 53.06
N ASN A 813 -28.54 -23.63 53.21
CA ASN A 813 -29.41 -24.66 53.77
C ASN A 813 -29.47 -25.91 52.89
N PHE A 814 -29.56 -25.75 51.56
CA PHE A 814 -29.56 -26.86 50.61
C PHE A 814 -28.24 -27.63 50.63
N PHE A 815 -27.09 -26.96 50.50
CA PHE A 815 -25.78 -27.62 50.58
C PHE A 815 -25.52 -28.28 51.95
N SER A 816 -26.05 -27.70 53.04
CA SER A 816 -25.96 -28.30 54.39
C SER A 816 -26.92 -29.48 54.63
N ALA A 817 -27.89 -29.70 53.75
CA ALA A 817 -28.73 -30.88 53.74
C ALA A 817 -28.17 -31.96 52.81
N LEU A 818 -27.60 -31.56 51.66
CA LEU A 818 -26.94 -32.45 50.70
C LEU A 818 -25.81 -33.27 51.34
N THR A 819 -25.03 -32.68 52.25
CA THR A 819 -23.97 -33.41 52.99
C THR A 819 -24.48 -34.51 53.92
N LYS A 820 -25.79 -34.57 54.19
CA LYS A 820 -26.43 -35.56 55.07
C LYS A 820 -27.12 -36.70 54.32
N LEU A 821 -27.14 -36.66 52.98
CA LEU A 821 -27.71 -37.72 52.16
C LEU A 821 -26.68 -38.83 51.93
N GLU A 822 -27.15 -40.08 51.96
CA GLU A 822 -26.36 -41.25 51.59
C GLU A 822 -26.28 -41.38 50.07
N THR A 823 -25.09 -41.57 49.52
CA THR A 823 -24.91 -41.79 48.08
C THR A 823 -25.53 -43.14 47.66
N ARG A 824 -26.40 -43.14 46.65
CA ARG A 824 -27.06 -44.36 46.11
C ARG A 824 -26.42 -44.78 44.78
N SER A 825 -26.31 -46.09 44.55
CA SER A 825 -25.73 -46.65 43.33
C SER A 825 -26.79 -46.87 42.24
N LEU A 826 -26.50 -46.52 40.99
CA LEU A 826 -27.45 -46.62 39.87
C LEU A 826 -27.60 -48.05 39.29
N LYS A 827 -27.14 -49.10 39.99
CA LYS A 827 -27.19 -50.49 39.49
C LYS A 827 -28.61 -50.96 39.16
N LEU A 828 -29.55 -50.81 40.09
CA LEU A 828 -30.95 -51.22 39.88
C LEU A 828 -31.62 -50.41 38.75
N THR A 829 -31.28 -49.12 38.66
CA THR A 829 -31.69 -48.23 37.56
C THR A 829 -31.22 -48.74 36.19
N ARG A 830 -29.97 -49.25 36.07
CA ARG A 830 -29.48 -49.85 34.81
C ARG A 830 -30.26 -51.10 34.41
N GLU A 831 -30.63 -51.96 35.37
CA GLU A 831 -31.46 -53.14 35.09
C GLU A 831 -32.84 -52.77 34.56
N VAL A 832 -33.54 -51.83 35.22
CA VAL A 832 -34.86 -51.32 34.80
C VAL A 832 -34.82 -50.87 33.33
N ILE A 833 -33.79 -50.10 32.97
CA ILE A 833 -33.66 -49.55 31.63
C ILE A 833 -33.34 -50.63 30.58
N LYS A 834 -32.56 -51.67 30.93
CA LYS A 834 -32.25 -52.79 30.03
C LYS A 834 -33.55 -53.51 29.61
N GLU A 835 -34.35 -53.93 30.58
CA GLU A 835 -35.61 -54.65 30.37
C GLU A 835 -36.60 -53.86 29.50
N ARG A 836 -36.68 -52.52 29.68
CA ARG A 836 -37.53 -51.66 28.85
C ARG A 836 -37.17 -51.66 27.36
N LYS A 837 -35.88 -51.76 27.00
CA LYS A 837 -35.47 -51.73 25.58
C LYS A 837 -35.76 -53.04 24.87
N GLN A 838 -35.61 -54.16 25.57
CA GLN A 838 -35.92 -55.48 25.00
C GLN A 838 -37.41 -55.57 24.62
N LEU A 839 -38.30 -55.04 25.47
CA LEU A 839 -39.72 -54.87 25.17
C LEU A 839 -39.94 -53.95 23.95
N GLU A 840 -39.31 -52.78 23.93
CA GLU A 840 -39.45 -51.77 22.88
C GLU A 840 -39.00 -52.28 21.49
N THR A 841 -37.86 -52.96 21.41
CA THR A 841 -37.33 -53.53 20.16
C THR A 841 -38.26 -54.60 19.58
N ALA A 842 -38.78 -55.50 20.43
CA ALA A 842 -39.70 -56.56 20.00
C ALA A 842 -40.99 -55.99 19.39
N ILE A 843 -41.54 -54.92 19.97
CA ILE A 843 -42.76 -54.27 19.48
C ILE A 843 -42.53 -53.53 18.16
N VAL A 844 -41.40 -52.84 18.01
CA VAL A 844 -41.09 -52.08 16.77
C VAL A 844 -40.86 -53.00 15.58
N GLY A 845 -40.25 -54.17 15.79
CA GLY A 845 -39.99 -55.15 14.73
C GLY A 845 -41.25 -55.71 14.05
N LEU A 846 -42.40 -55.70 14.74
CA LEU A 846 -43.67 -56.21 14.19
C LEU A 846 -44.21 -55.35 13.04
N GLN A 847 -43.91 -54.04 13.03
CA GLN A 847 -44.53 -53.10 12.10
C GLN A 847 -44.03 -53.21 10.65
N PRO A 848 -42.71 -53.24 10.34
CA PRO A 848 -42.24 -53.28 8.96
C PRO A 848 -42.60 -54.57 8.21
N GLU A 849 -42.52 -55.74 8.84
CA GLU A 849 -42.79 -57.02 8.15
C GLU A 849 -44.24 -57.12 7.66
N ILE A 850 -45.19 -56.59 8.43
CA ILE A 850 -46.60 -56.46 8.04
C ILE A 850 -46.75 -55.55 6.80
N HIS A 851 -45.97 -54.47 6.68
CA HIS A 851 -46.03 -53.55 5.54
C HIS A 851 -45.31 -54.09 4.29
N ALA A 852 -44.19 -54.80 4.47
CA ALA A 852 -43.42 -55.39 3.37
C ALA A 852 -44.25 -56.44 2.60
N GLY A 853 -45.05 -57.24 3.32
CA GLY A 853 -45.96 -58.20 2.71
C GLY A 853 -47.06 -57.56 1.86
N LEU A 854 -47.56 -56.37 2.26
CA LEU A 854 -48.58 -55.63 1.50
C LEU A 854 -48.01 -55.03 0.21
N ALA A 855 -46.81 -54.43 0.24
CA ALA A 855 -46.25 -53.74 -0.92
C ALA A 855 -45.96 -54.67 -2.12
N LYS A 856 -45.49 -55.90 -1.88
CA LYS A 856 -45.20 -56.86 -2.96
C LYS A 856 -46.44 -57.28 -3.76
N LEU A 857 -47.63 -57.21 -3.15
CA LEU A 857 -48.90 -57.51 -3.82
C LEU A 857 -49.24 -56.47 -4.91
N ASP A 858 -48.81 -55.22 -4.74
CA ASP A 858 -49.09 -54.14 -5.71
C ASP A 858 -48.14 -54.12 -6.90
N GLU A 859 -46.86 -54.49 -6.74
CA GLU A 859 -45.92 -54.58 -7.87
C GLU A 859 -46.39 -55.59 -8.92
N ILE A 860 -46.88 -56.76 -8.45
CA ILE A 860 -47.42 -57.82 -9.32
C ILE A 860 -48.57 -57.30 -10.19
N ARG A 861 -49.42 -56.39 -9.66
CA ARG A 861 -50.54 -55.79 -10.40
C ARG A 861 -50.06 -54.88 -11.54
N MET A 862 -48.97 -54.12 -11.35
CA MET A 862 -48.49 -53.17 -12.36
C MET A 862 -47.86 -53.88 -13.57
N THR A 863 -47.05 -54.91 -13.35
CA THR A 863 -46.38 -55.66 -14.44
C THR A 863 -47.39 -56.29 -15.42
N GLN A 864 -48.58 -56.69 -14.93
CA GLN A 864 -49.66 -57.24 -15.76
C GLN A 864 -50.21 -56.23 -16.79
N GLN A 865 -50.20 -54.93 -16.50
CA GLN A 865 -50.76 -53.90 -17.39
C GLN A 865 -49.87 -53.63 -18.61
N ILE A 866 -48.55 -53.71 -18.46
CA ILE A 866 -47.58 -53.46 -19.55
C ILE A 866 -47.73 -54.48 -20.68
N ILE A 867 -48.03 -55.74 -20.34
CA ILE A 867 -48.20 -56.84 -21.29
C ILE A 867 -49.35 -56.57 -22.29
N GLN A 868 -50.42 -55.90 -21.85
CA GLN A 868 -51.58 -55.59 -22.71
C GLN A 868 -51.26 -54.53 -23.77
N LYS A 869 -50.39 -53.56 -23.47
CA LYS A 869 -50.11 -52.43 -24.37
C LYS A 869 -49.35 -52.86 -25.64
N HIS A 870 -48.31 -53.67 -25.50
CA HIS A 870 -47.50 -54.13 -26.64
C HIS A 870 -48.27 -55.04 -27.60
N GLU A 871 -49.37 -55.64 -27.13
CA GLU A 871 -50.25 -56.47 -27.95
C GLU A 871 -51.04 -55.66 -28.99
N THR A 872 -51.27 -54.36 -28.76
CA THR A 872 -52.09 -53.51 -29.65
C THR A 872 -51.30 -52.89 -30.81
N GLU A 873 -50.04 -52.52 -30.60
CA GLU A 873 -49.20 -51.79 -31.58
C GLU A 873 -48.83 -52.63 -32.81
N ILE A 874 -48.81 -53.95 -32.67
CA ILE A 874 -48.46 -54.92 -33.73
C ILE A 874 -49.51 -54.93 -34.85
N ILE A 875 -50.78 -54.69 -34.54
CA ILE A 875 -51.91 -54.92 -35.47
C ILE A 875 -52.00 -53.87 -36.60
N THR A 876 -51.35 -52.70 -36.47
CA THR A 876 -51.77 -51.49 -37.20
C THR A 876 -51.05 -51.15 -38.53
N ASN A 877 -50.00 -51.87 -38.97
CA ASN A 877 -49.03 -51.35 -39.96
C ASN A 877 -48.73 -52.27 -41.19
N GLU A 878 -49.71 -52.55 -42.09
CA GLU A 878 -49.57 -53.59 -43.16
C GLU A 878 -49.42 -53.20 -44.69
N ASN A 879 -49.84 -52.03 -45.27
CA ASN A 879 -49.89 -51.75 -46.78
C ASN A 879 -49.77 -50.22 -47.24
N TYR A 880 -49.60 -49.77 -48.55
CA TYR A 880 -49.44 -48.30 -49.02
C TYR A 880 -49.40 -47.86 -50.58
N GLU A 881 -49.88 -46.63 -51.04
CA GLU A 881 -49.67 -45.89 -52.40
C GLU A 881 -50.30 -44.42 -52.54
N PHE A 882 -49.92 -43.49 -53.51
CA PHE A 882 -50.71 -42.24 -54.00
C PHE A 882 -50.20 -41.34 -55.25
N GLU A 883 -50.89 -40.22 -55.66
CA GLU A 883 -50.82 -39.47 -57.00
C GLU A 883 -51.22 -37.92 -57.08
N ILE A 884 -50.78 -37.07 -58.06
CA ILE A 884 -50.93 -35.53 -58.14
C ILE A 884 -50.91 -34.78 -59.56
N GLU A 885 -51.13 -33.42 -59.68
CA GLU A 885 -51.36 -32.62 -60.97
C GLU A 885 -50.96 -31.07 -61.06
N VAL A 886 -50.78 -30.42 -62.27
CA VAL A 886 -50.05 -29.09 -62.48
C VAL A 886 -50.35 -28.11 -63.74
N THR A 887 -49.80 -26.84 -63.83
CA THR A 887 -50.19 -25.61 -64.70
C THR A 887 -49.05 -24.63 -65.24
N LYS A 888 -49.16 -23.82 -66.36
CA LYS A 888 -48.15 -22.84 -67.01
C LYS A 888 -48.67 -21.64 -67.94
N PRO A 889 -47.91 -20.54 -68.32
CA PRO A 889 -48.32 -19.31 -69.12
C PRO A 889 -48.03 -19.19 -70.68
N VAL A 890 -48.58 -18.17 -71.40
CA VAL A 890 -48.57 -17.90 -72.90
C VAL A 890 -48.74 -16.38 -73.33
N GLN A 891 -48.48 -15.96 -74.60
CA GLN A 891 -48.66 -14.57 -75.17
C GLN A 891 -49.80 -14.41 -76.22
N LYS A 892 -50.29 -13.17 -76.48
CA LYS A 892 -51.36 -12.84 -77.47
C LYS A 892 -51.25 -11.43 -78.10
N ASN A 893 -51.14 -11.35 -79.43
CA ASN A 893 -51.04 -10.09 -80.20
C ASN A 893 -52.39 -9.35 -80.36
N ILE A 894 -52.32 -8.01 -80.53
CA ILE A 894 -53.43 -7.12 -80.92
C ILE A 894 -52.92 -6.15 -81.99
N ALA A 895 -53.59 -6.07 -83.13
CA ALA A 895 -53.28 -5.14 -84.23
C ALA A 895 -54.53 -4.34 -84.62
N GLU A 896 -54.32 -3.21 -85.30
CA GLU A 896 -55.33 -2.33 -85.95
C GLU A 896 -56.03 -1.22 -85.13
N SER A 897 -55.73 -1.02 -83.85
CA SER A 897 -56.07 0.26 -83.19
C SER A 897 -55.04 1.34 -83.51
N GLY A 898 -55.47 2.55 -83.89
CA GLY A 898 -54.63 3.76 -83.97
C GLY A 898 -54.22 4.30 -82.60
N GLU A 899 -54.11 3.42 -81.61
CA GLU A 899 -53.98 3.67 -80.18
C GLU A 899 -52.83 2.83 -79.64
N TYR A 900 -52.09 3.35 -78.67
CA TYR A 900 -50.80 2.77 -78.29
C TYR A 900 -50.89 1.87 -77.04
N ILE A 901 -50.27 0.67 -77.07
CA ILE A 901 -50.26 -0.29 -75.96
C ILE A 901 -48.97 -0.15 -75.14
N THR A 902 -49.01 0.51 -73.99
CA THR A 902 -47.83 0.70 -73.14
C THR A 902 -47.58 -0.55 -72.26
N ASN A 903 -46.53 -1.31 -72.59
CA ASN A 903 -46.09 -2.52 -71.87
C ASN A 903 -44.85 -2.24 -71.01
N CYS A 904 -44.79 -2.80 -69.80
CA CYS A 904 -43.57 -2.77 -68.98
C CYS A 904 -42.62 -3.90 -69.38
N GLN A 905 -41.41 -3.57 -69.83
CA GLN A 905 -40.43 -4.58 -70.24
C GLN A 905 -39.80 -5.36 -69.05
N GLN A 906 -39.92 -4.85 -67.81
CA GLN A 906 -39.41 -5.55 -66.62
C GLN A 906 -40.41 -6.53 -66.01
N CYS A 907 -41.72 -6.22 -66.07
CA CYS A 907 -42.75 -7.04 -65.42
C CYS A 907 -43.51 -7.97 -66.39
N PHE A 908 -43.20 -7.95 -67.69
CA PHE A 908 -43.88 -8.72 -68.73
C PHE A 908 -45.42 -8.63 -68.66
N ILE A 909 -45.92 -7.43 -68.41
CA ILE A 909 -47.35 -7.13 -68.27
C ILE A 909 -47.72 -5.86 -69.04
N THR A 910 -48.95 -5.83 -69.57
CA THR A 910 -49.52 -4.64 -70.20
C THR A 910 -49.99 -3.66 -69.13
N CYS A 911 -49.45 -2.44 -69.15
CA CYS A 911 -49.64 -1.46 -68.08
C CYS A 911 -50.64 -0.37 -68.43
N HIS A 912 -50.77 0.00 -69.70
CA HIS A 912 -51.79 0.95 -70.12
C HIS A 912 -52.20 0.74 -71.57
N PHE A 913 -53.51 0.68 -71.82
CA PHE A 913 -54.09 0.57 -73.15
C PHE A 913 -55.56 1.04 -73.10
N PRO A 914 -56.00 1.95 -73.99
CA PRO A 914 -55.23 2.72 -74.96
C PRO A 914 -54.46 3.90 -74.34
N CYS A 915 -53.20 4.11 -74.74
CA CYS A 915 -52.43 5.29 -74.39
C CYS A 915 -52.51 6.35 -75.49
N ALA A 916 -52.86 7.59 -75.12
CA ALA A 916 -52.96 8.73 -76.04
C ALA A 916 -51.61 9.40 -76.36
N ILE A 917 -50.53 9.10 -75.62
CA ILE A 917 -49.18 9.66 -75.86
C ILE A 917 -48.48 8.80 -76.93
N PRO A 918 -48.20 9.33 -78.14
CA PRO A 918 -47.57 8.57 -79.23
C PRO A 918 -46.07 8.36 -79.02
N ASP A 919 -45.38 9.44 -78.63
CA ASP A 919 -43.94 9.47 -78.44
C ASP A 919 -43.57 8.82 -77.11
N ASP A 920 -42.71 7.79 -77.15
CA ASP A 920 -42.24 7.12 -75.94
C ASP A 920 -41.36 8.07 -75.06
N ASN A 921 -40.85 9.18 -75.61
CA ASN A 921 -40.11 10.21 -74.86
C ASN A 921 -41.00 11.14 -74.02
N GLU A 922 -42.28 11.31 -74.37
CA GLU A 922 -43.23 12.11 -73.58
C GLU A 922 -44.04 11.27 -72.58
N LYS A 923 -43.65 10.00 -72.35
CA LYS A 923 -44.41 9.07 -71.50
C LYS A 923 -44.51 9.46 -70.03
N HIS A 924 -43.71 10.42 -69.55
CA HIS A 924 -43.94 11.06 -68.25
C HIS A 924 -45.35 11.69 -68.14
N ALA A 925 -45.94 12.12 -69.26
CA ALA A 925 -47.32 12.64 -69.34
C ALA A 925 -48.40 11.56 -69.56
N CYS A 926 -48.04 10.27 -69.61
CA CYS A 926 -49.01 9.18 -69.72
C CYS A 926 -49.84 9.04 -68.43
N SER A 927 -51.16 8.84 -68.56
CA SER A 927 -52.10 8.68 -67.43
C SER A 927 -51.75 7.54 -66.45
N ALA A 928 -50.99 6.53 -66.90
CA ALA A 928 -50.51 5.46 -66.04
C ALA A 928 -49.26 5.83 -65.20
N MET A 929 -48.67 7.00 -65.43
CA MET A 929 -47.57 7.55 -64.64
C MET A 929 -48.10 8.50 -63.54
N ASP A 930 -47.28 8.77 -62.54
CA ASP A 930 -47.51 9.83 -61.54
C ASP A 930 -46.77 11.14 -61.88
N ILE A 931 -46.98 12.17 -61.06
CA ILE A 931 -46.34 13.49 -61.20
C ILE A 931 -44.80 13.44 -61.19
N ASN A 932 -44.22 12.36 -60.65
CA ASN A 932 -42.77 12.12 -60.65
C ASN A 932 -42.33 11.19 -61.79
N GLY A 933 -43.24 10.75 -62.65
CA GLY A 933 -42.96 9.89 -63.81
C GLY A 933 -42.89 8.38 -63.50
N ASN A 934 -43.45 7.87 -62.40
CA ASN A 934 -43.43 6.43 -62.09
C ASN A 934 -44.76 5.74 -62.41
N CYS A 935 -44.71 4.52 -62.95
CA CYS A 935 -45.91 3.78 -63.36
C CYS A 935 -46.69 3.24 -62.14
N ARG A 936 -48.02 3.31 -62.21
CA ARG A 936 -48.91 2.85 -61.14
C ARG A 936 -49.46 1.43 -61.34
N VAL A 937 -49.21 0.80 -62.49
CA VAL A 937 -49.87 -0.47 -62.90
C VAL A 937 -48.93 -1.68 -62.87
N CYS A 938 -47.66 -1.54 -63.27
CA CYS A 938 -46.69 -2.63 -63.07
C CYS A 938 -46.37 -2.81 -61.57
N SER A 939 -46.20 -4.06 -61.15
CA SER A 939 -45.87 -4.41 -59.76
C SER A 939 -44.55 -3.81 -59.27
N GLY A 940 -43.61 -3.52 -60.18
CA GLY A 940 -42.34 -2.86 -59.87
C GLY A 940 -42.42 -1.32 -59.73
N LYS A 941 -43.59 -0.69 -59.98
CA LYS A 941 -43.76 0.77 -60.08
C LYS A 941 -42.70 1.47 -60.97
N CYS A 942 -42.29 0.80 -62.04
CA CYS A 942 -41.09 1.19 -62.77
C CYS A 942 -41.22 2.60 -63.39
N HIS A 943 -40.10 3.30 -63.48
CA HIS A 943 -40.04 4.64 -64.07
C HIS A 943 -40.54 4.65 -65.53
N TRP A 944 -41.06 5.79 -66.01
CA TRP A 944 -41.68 5.89 -67.34
C TRP A 944 -40.74 5.47 -68.48
N SER A 945 -39.43 5.65 -68.30
CA SER A 945 -38.39 5.34 -69.29
C SER A 945 -38.20 3.85 -69.62
N VAL A 946 -38.87 2.90 -68.94
CA VAL A 946 -38.87 1.46 -69.31
C VAL A 946 -40.22 0.97 -69.88
N HIS A 947 -41.12 1.90 -70.19
CA HIS A 947 -42.46 1.64 -70.67
C HIS A 947 -42.60 2.09 -72.12
N PHE A 948 -42.79 1.13 -73.03
CA PHE A 948 -42.78 1.35 -74.47
C PHE A 948 -44.10 0.91 -75.10
N ASN A 949 -44.45 1.55 -76.21
CA ASN A 949 -45.58 1.18 -77.02
C ASN A 949 -45.30 -0.10 -77.84
N GLN A 950 -46.08 -1.17 -77.60
CA GLN A 950 -45.94 -2.50 -78.24
C GLN A 950 -47.27 -3.01 -78.83
N LYS A 951 -47.29 -4.25 -79.36
CA LYS A 951 -48.41 -4.82 -80.13
C LYS A 951 -49.09 -6.07 -79.47
N TYR A 952 -48.94 -6.33 -78.17
CA TYR A 952 -49.41 -7.59 -77.53
C TYR A 952 -49.65 -7.56 -75.99
N LYS A 953 -50.35 -8.60 -75.46
CA LYS A 953 -50.65 -8.95 -74.04
C LYS A 953 -50.49 -10.48 -73.71
N TRP A 954 -50.87 -11.02 -72.53
CA TRP A 954 -50.46 -12.38 -71.97
C TRP A 954 -51.59 -13.33 -71.35
N GLU A 955 -51.54 -14.72 -71.45
CA GLU A 955 -52.55 -15.86 -71.12
C GLU A 955 -51.97 -17.31 -70.62
N TYR A 956 -52.63 -18.55 -70.59
CA TYR A 956 -52.26 -19.85 -69.78
C TYR A 956 -52.60 -21.38 -70.25
N ALA A 957 -52.08 -22.51 -69.60
CA ALA A 957 -52.20 -24.04 -69.85
C ALA A 957 -51.81 -25.13 -68.70
N LYS A 958 -51.79 -26.53 -68.84
CA LYS A 958 -51.62 -27.67 -67.76
C LYS A 958 -50.99 -29.13 -68.04
N VAL A 959 -50.52 -29.97 -67.02
CA VAL A 959 -50.06 -31.47 -67.01
C VAL A 959 -49.96 -32.27 -65.60
N LYS A 960 -49.42 -33.54 -65.37
CA LYS A 960 -49.60 -34.53 -64.19
C LYS A 960 -48.43 -35.54 -63.69
N GLU A 961 -48.41 -36.21 -62.46
CA GLU A 961 -47.42 -37.30 -61.91
C GLU A 961 -47.87 -38.26 -60.69
N LYS A 962 -47.12 -39.34 -60.22
CA LYS A 962 -47.49 -40.48 -59.24
C LYS A 962 -46.33 -41.31 -58.51
N ARG A 963 -46.41 -41.89 -57.24
CA ARG A 963 -45.32 -42.68 -56.48
C ARG A 963 -45.68 -43.76 -55.35
N THR A 964 -44.71 -44.58 -54.82
CA THR A 964 -44.77 -45.65 -53.71
C THR A 964 -43.85 -45.38 -52.44
N SER A 965 -43.85 -46.17 -51.31
CA SER A 965 -43.18 -45.84 -49.99
C SER A 965 -42.62 -47.01 -49.10
N GLU A 966 -41.62 -46.76 -48.20
CA GLU A 966 -40.88 -47.77 -47.37
C GLU A 966 -41.04 -47.72 -45.81
N ASP A 967 -41.26 -46.55 -45.17
CA ASP A 967 -41.09 -46.35 -43.69
C ASP A 967 -41.98 -47.21 -42.77
N ILE A 968 -43.10 -47.73 -43.28
CA ILE A 968 -44.15 -48.34 -42.44
C ILE A 968 -43.72 -49.72 -41.92
N LYS A 969 -42.87 -50.45 -42.67
CA LYS A 969 -42.50 -51.84 -42.37
C LYS A 969 -41.68 -52.02 -41.10
N ALA A 970 -40.76 -51.10 -40.80
CA ALA A 970 -39.82 -51.24 -39.68
C ALA A 970 -40.47 -51.19 -38.29
N LYS A 971 -41.65 -50.56 -38.17
CA LYS A 971 -42.34 -50.36 -36.88
C LYS A 971 -43.02 -51.63 -36.34
N TYR A 972 -43.33 -52.59 -37.21
CA TYR A 972 -44.04 -53.81 -36.86
C TYR A 972 -43.21 -54.77 -35.98
N GLU A 973 -41.95 -55.02 -36.36
CA GLU A 973 -41.13 -56.10 -35.78
C GLU A 973 -40.70 -55.83 -34.33
N THR A 974 -40.54 -54.56 -33.93
CA THR A 974 -40.02 -54.19 -32.59
C THR A 974 -40.99 -54.51 -31.46
N ALA A 975 -42.30 -54.32 -31.67
CA ALA A 975 -43.30 -54.42 -30.59
C ALA A 975 -43.49 -55.87 -30.07
N HIS A 976 -43.30 -56.88 -30.93
CA HIS A 976 -43.51 -58.28 -30.57
C HIS A 976 -42.49 -58.80 -29.54
N GLY A 977 -41.23 -58.34 -29.59
CA GLY A 977 -40.17 -58.81 -28.68
C GLY A 977 -40.37 -58.42 -27.21
N ALA A 978 -40.97 -57.25 -26.94
CA ALA A 978 -41.06 -56.69 -25.59
C ALA A 978 -42.01 -57.46 -24.65
N LYS A 979 -43.05 -58.11 -25.20
CA LYS A 979 -44.13 -58.73 -24.44
C LYS A 979 -43.68 -59.94 -23.61
N LEU A 980 -42.80 -60.77 -24.17
CA LEU A 980 -42.43 -62.08 -23.59
C LEU A 980 -41.70 -61.94 -22.24
N THR A 981 -40.85 -60.93 -22.12
CA THR A 981 -39.98 -60.68 -20.95
C THR A 981 -40.78 -60.35 -19.69
N ALA A 982 -41.89 -59.61 -19.81
CA ALA A 982 -42.65 -59.12 -18.65
C ALA A 982 -43.38 -60.26 -17.88
N GLN A 983 -43.72 -61.37 -18.53
CA GLN A 983 -44.42 -62.48 -17.88
C GLN A 983 -43.56 -63.24 -16.87
N GLN A 984 -42.23 -63.29 -17.06
CA GLN A 984 -41.32 -64.04 -16.18
C GLN A 984 -41.11 -63.37 -14.81
N ILE A 985 -41.33 -62.06 -14.72
CA ILE A 985 -41.07 -61.26 -13.51
C ILE A 985 -42.09 -61.58 -12.39
N ILE A 986 -43.37 -61.71 -12.75
CA ILE A 986 -44.49 -61.88 -11.81
C ILE A 986 -44.36 -63.15 -10.95
N ALA A 987 -43.90 -64.26 -11.52
CA ALA A 987 -43.83 -65.54 -10.82
C ALA A 987 -42.87 -65.50 -9.63
N LYS A 988 -41.76 -64.75 -9.74
CA LYS A 988 -40.75 -64.65 -8.68
C LYS A 988 -41.26 -63.90 -7.45
N GLN A 989 -42.04 -62.84 -7.64
CA GLN A 989 -42.51 -61.97 -6.55
C GLN A 989 -43.48 -62.67 -5.57
N GLN A 990 -44.11 -63.78 -5.98
CA GLN A 990 -45.09 -64.49 -5.14
C GLN A 990 -44.45 -65.34 -4.03
N GLU A 991 -43.30 -65.96 -4.28
CA GLU A 991 -42.62 -66.85 -3.31
C GLU A 991 -42.13 -66.06 -2.08
N GLU A 992 -41.71 -64.82 -2.29
CA GLU A 992 -41.11 -63.97 -1.27
C GLU A 992 -42.10 -63.35 -0.26
N ILE A 993 -43.41 -63.62 -0.38
CA ILE A 993 -44.44 -63.14 0.56
C ILE A 993 -44.60 -64.10 1.76
N LEU A 994 -44.46 -65.42 1.54
CA LEU A 994 -44.71 -66.43 2.58
C LEU A 994 -43.70 -66.36 3.73
N GLN A 995 -42.44 -66.01 3.43
CA GLN A 995 -41.37 -65.92 4.44
C GLN A 995 -41.62 -64.83 5.49
N LEU A 996 -42.27 -63.73 5.11
CA LEU A 996 -42.55 -62.60 6.01
C LEU A 996 -43.56 -62.93 7.12
N GLN A 997 -44.34 -64.00 6.99
CA GLN A 997 -45.38 -64.34 7.95
C GLN A 997 -44.83 -64.99 9.24
N ASP A 998 -43.77 -65.81 9.15
CA ASP A 998 -43.22 -66.55 10.30
C ASP A 998 -42.50 -65.63 11.29
N GLU A 999 -41.82 -64.59 10.78
CA GLU A 999 -41.03 -63.64 11.59
C GLU A 999 -41.90 -62.83 12.57
N VAL A 1000 -43.16 -62.56 12.21
CA VAL A 1000 -44.12 -61.80 13.02
C VAL A 1000 -44.45 -62.53 14.34
N LEU A 1001 -44.51 -63.86 14.35
CA LEU A 1001 -44.95 -64.61 15.54
C LEU A 1001 -43.90 -64.61 16.67
N ALA A 1002 -42.61 -64.71 16.34
CA ALA A 1002 -41.52 -64.80 17.31
C ALA A 1002 -41.36 -63.52 18.17
N LEU A 1003 -41.69 -62.36 17.61
CA LEU A 1003 -41.57 -61.06 18.28
C LEU A 1003 -42.61 -60.86 19.40
N ILE A 1004 -43.79 -61.50 19.29
CA ILE A 1004 -44.88 -61.37 20.25
C ILE A 1004 -44.50 -61.99 21.61
N GLU A 1005 -43.90 -63.19 21.60
CA GLU A 1005 -43.53 -63.92 22.82
C GLU A 1005 -42.52 -63.15 23.68
N THR A 1006 -41.50 -62.58 23.03
CA THR A 1006 -40.45 -61.77 23.68
C THR A 1006 -41.03 -60.59 24.46
N SER A 1007 -42.07 -59.95 23.93
CA SER A 1007 -42.71 -58.79 24.55
C SER A 1007 -43.42 -59.12 25.88
N SER A 1008 -43.96 -60.33 26.01
CA SER A 1008 -44.67 -60.75 27.24
C SER A 1008 -43.73 -60.86 28.45
N GLN A 1009 -42.55 -61.47 28.25
CA GLN A 1009 -41.60 -61.76 29.33
C GLN A 1009 -41.05 -60.49 30.01
N CYS A 1010 -40.68 -59.48 29.22
CA CYS A 1010 -40.13 -58.22 29.73
C CYS A 1010 -41.11 -57.45 30.64
N LEU A 1011 -42.42 -57.53 30.37
CA LEU A 1011 -43.46 -56.86 31.18
C LEU A 1011 -43.58 -57.42 32.60
N ALA A 1012 -43.21 -58.69 32.83
CA ALA A 1012 -43.22 -59.30 34.16
C ALA A 1012 -42.08 -58.76 35.05
N ARG A 1013 -40.84 -58.77 34.54
CA ARG A 1013 -39.64 -58.32 35.29
C ARG A 1013 -39.73 -56.86 35.71
N LEU A 1014 -40.27 -55.98 34.85
CA LEU A 1014 -40.40 -54.56 35.14
C LEU A 1014 -41.25 -54.24 36.38
N LYS A 1015 -42.23 -55.07 36.74
CA LYS A 1015 -43.08 -54.89 37.94
C LYS A 1015 -42.31 -55.04 39.25
N GLU A 1016 -41.24 -55.82 39.24
CA GLU A 1016 -40.43 -56.13 40.41
C GLU A 1016 -39.46 -54.98 40.75
N ILE A 1017 -38.68 -54.54 39.76
CA ILE A 1017 -37.49 -53.69 39.99
C ILE A 1017 -37.71 -52.17 39.81
N ALA A 1018 -38.67 -51.75 38.97
CA ALA A 1018 -38.83 -50.34 38.62
C ALA A 1018 -39.57 -49.54 39.70
N LEU A 1019 -39.14 -48.30 39.96
CA LEU A 1019 -39.87 -47.36 40.82
C LEU A 1019 -41.30 -47.12 40.31
N LYS A 1020 -41.48 -47.11 38.98
CA LYS A 1020 -42.77 -47.11 38.31
C LYS A 1020 -42.77 -48.08 37.12
N PRO A 1021 -43.50 -49.21 37.18
CA PRO A 1021 -43.37 -50.29 36.19
C PRO A 1021 -44.08 -50.01 34.86
N ASN A 1022 -45.30 -49.46 34.92
CA ASN A 1022 -46.04 -49.00 33.75
C ASN A 1022 -45.89 -47.47 33.65
N PRO A 1023 -45.09 -46.95 32.70
CA PRO A 1023 -44.92 -45.50 32.50
C PRO A 1023 -46.14 -44.86 31.82
N LEU A 1024 -46.82 -45.64 30.98
CA LEU A 1024 -48.01 -45.22 30.25
C LEU A 1024 -49.25 -45.54 31.09
N SER A 1025 -49.88 -44.51 31.64
CA SER A 1025 -51.29 -44.56 32.05
C SER A 1025 -52.20 -44.71 30.80
N THR A 1026 -53.45 -45.15 31.01
CA THR A 1026 -54.39 -45.72 30.02
C THR A 1026 -54.42 -45.04 28.63
N PRO A 1027 -54.81 -45.77 27.55
CA PRO A 1027 -55.04 -45.16 26.23
C PRO A 1027 -55.93 -43.90 26.29
N GLU A 1028 -56.96 -43.93 27.13
CA GLU A 1028 -57.86 -42.80 27.45
C GLU A 1028 -57.10 -41.52 27.86
N TYR A 1029 -55.97 -41.66 28.56
CA TYR A 1029 -55.11 -40.55 28.95
C TYR A 1029 -54.31 -39.99 27.77
N ILE A 1030 -53.90 -40.84 26.82
CA ILE A 1030 -53.29 -40.41 25.55
C ILE A 1030 -54.35 -39.73 24.67
N ASP A 1031 -55.57 -40.27 24.64
CA ASP A 1031 -56.70 -39.66 23.92
C ASP A 1031 -57.05 -38.28 24.50
N LEU A 1032 -57.07 -38.10 25.83
CA LEU A 1032 -57.21 -36.79 26.48
C LEU A 1032 -56.07 -35.81 26.12
N LEU A 1033 -54.83 -36.29 25.91
CA LEU A 1033 -53.73 -35.46 25.40
C LEU A 1033 -53.92 -35.10 23.93
N ILE A 1034 -54.42 -36.02 23.11
CA ILE A 1034 -54.79 -35.76 21.70
C ILE A 1034 -55.89 -34.71 21.62
N GLU A 1035 -56.93 -34.81 22.46
CA GLU A 1035 -58.01 -33.82 22.55
C GLU A 1035 -57.49 -32.45 23.02
N SER A 1036 -56.60 -32.42 24.02
CA SER A 1036 -55.97 -31.18 24.49
C SER A 1036 -55.11 -30.50 23.40
N GLU A 1037 -54.31 -31.26 22.64
CA GLU A 1037 -53.53 -30.73 21.52
C GLU A 1037 -54.42 -30.28 20.34
N LYS A 1038 -55.53 -30.98 20.07
CA LYS A 1038 -56.54 -30.56 19.09
C LYS A 1038 -57.24 -29.26 19.52
N ALA A 1039 -57.51 -29.09 20.82
CA ALA A 1039 -58.17 -27.91 21.36
C ALA A 1039 -57.25 -26.67 21.43
N GLU A 1040 -55.96 -26.84 21.73
CA GLU A 1040 -55.01 -25.72 21.81
C GLU A 1040 -54.45 -25.28 20.44
N ALA A 1041 -54.46 -26.16 19.42
CA ALA A 1041 -54.17 -25.86 18.01
C ALA A 1041 -52.88 -25.06 17.72
N LYS A 1042 -51.86 -25.17 18.57
CA LYS A 1042 -50.56 -24.48 18.45
C LYS A 1042 -49.72 -25.04 17.29
N ASP A 1043 -48.86 -24.24 16.70
CA ASP A 1043 -47.98 -24.64 15.58
C ASP A 1043 -47.33 -26.02 15.78
N GLY A 1044 -47.38 -26.84 14.73
CA GLY A 1044 -46.89 -28.22 14.75
C GLY A 1044 -47.82 -29.26 15.41
N TYR A 1045 -49.02 -28.89 15.89
CA TYR A 1045 -49.92 -29.83 16.59
C TYR A 1045 -50.26 -31.08 15.77
N LEU A 1046 -50.43 -30.99 14.45
CA LEU A 1046 -50.67 -32.15 13.58
C LEU A 1046 -49.57 -33.23 13.68
N LEU A 1047 -48.29 -32.82 13.75
CA LEU A 1047 -47.17 -33.74 13.93
C LEU A 1047 -47.10 -34.30 15.36
N ARG A 1048 -47.53 -33.53 16.37
CA ARG A 1048 -47.65 -34.01 17.75
C ARG A 1048 -48.79 -35.02 17.89
N ILE A 1049 -49.94 -34.77 17.26
CA ILE A 1049 -51.08 -35.69 17.18
C ILE A 1049 -50.69 -36.99 16.48
N GLN A 1050 -50.07 -36.95 15.29
CA GLN A 1050 -49.57 -38.17 14.64
C GLN A 1050 -48.59 -38.97 15.51
N SER A 1051 -47.79 -38.27 16.33
CA SER A 1051 -46.85 -38.92 17.27
C SER A 1051 -47.56 -39.53 18.48
N LEU A 1052 -48.62 -38.88 18.97
CA LEU A 1052 -49.52 -39.38 20.02
C LEU A 1052 -50.35 -40.56 19.53
N GLU A 1053 -50.87 -40.51 18.30
CA GLU A 1053 -51.63 -41.58 17.64
C GLU A 1053 -50.74 -42.80 17.42
N ALA A 1054 -49.52 -42.63 16.88
CA ALA A 1054 -48.55 -43.73 16.79
C ALA A 1054 -48.18 -44.31 18.17
N MET A 1055 -48.07 -43.48 19.21
CA MET A 1055 -47.85 -43.94 20.58
C MET A 1055 -49.08 -44.65 21.16
N ARG A 1056 -50.30 -44.18 20.88
CA ARG A 1056 -51.56 -44.83 21.25
C ARG A 1056 -51.64 -46.20 20.59
N ASP A 1057 -51.30 -46.31 19.32
CA ASP A 1057 -51.36 -47.56 18.57
C ASP A 1057 -50.29 -48.56 19.06
N GLN A 1058 -49.08 -48.10 19.38
CA GLN A 1058 -48.08 -48.89 20.13
C GLN A 1058 -48.61 -49.31 21.52
N THR A 1059 -49.32 -48.43 22.23
CA THR A 1059 -49.93 -48.72 23.54
C THR A 1059 -51.11 -49.69 23.44
N LEU A 1060 -51.86 -49.65 22.34
CA LEU A 1060 -52.91 -50.61 22.02
C LEU A 1060 -52.31 -51.98 21.70
N ILE A 1061 -51.20 -52.05 20.96
CA ILE A 1061 -50.44 -53.30 20.76
C ILE A 1061 -49.93 -53.82 22.10
N ILE A 1062 -49.32 -52.99 22.96
CA ILE A 1062 -48.90 -53.38 24.32
C ILE A 1062 -50.11 -53.86 25.15
N SER A 1063 -51.27 -53.19 25.05
CA SER A 1063 -52.48 -53.62 25.74
C SER A 1063 -53.04 -54.92 25.18
N LYS A 1064 -52.91 -55.20 23.88
CA LYS A 1064 -53.37 -56.42 23.24
C LYS A 1064 -52.43 -57.59 23.50
N VAL A 1065 -51.12 -57.37 23.51
CA VAL A 1065 -50.11 -58.37 23.90
C VAL A 1065 -50.22 -58.71 25.38
N SER A 1066 -50.45 -57.72 26.26
CA SER A 1066 -50.75 -57.98 27.68
C SER A 1066 -52.15 -58.57 27.94
N LYS A 1067 -52.97 -58.79 26.90
CA LYS A 1067 -54.29 -59.44 26.92
C LYS A 1067 -54.42 -60.68 26.01
N ASN A 1068 -53.42 -61.00 25.18
CA ASN A 1068 -53.41 -62.03 24.13
C ASN A 1068 -54.50 -61.92 23.02
N GLU A 1069 -54.40 -60.94 22.09
CA GLU A 1069 -55.28 -60.79 20.90
C GLU A 1069 -54.51 -60.84 19.53
N SER A 1070 -55.21 -61.12 18.41
CA SER A 1070 -54.63 -61.37 17.06
C SER A 1070 -54.41 -60.11 16.16
N LEU A 1071 -53.58 -60.23 15.10
CA LEU A 1071 -52.91 -59.09 14.41
C LEU A 1071 -52.86 -59.09 12.85
N ILE A 1072 -53.43 -60.05 12.09
CA ILE A 1072 -53.28 -60.13 10.60
C ILE A 1072 -54.46 -59.45 9.82
N PRO A 1073 -54.24 -58.67 8.73
CA PRO A 1073 -55.29 -58.02 7.93
C PRO A 1073 -56.06 -58.96 6.95
N ASP A 1074 -57.30 -58.59 6.59
CA ASP A 1074 -58.20 -59.43 5.78
C ASP A 1074 -57.92 -59.44 4.27
N GLU A 1075 -57.35 -58.38 3.68
CA GLU A 1075 -57.14 -58.26 2.22
C GLU A 1075 -56.19 -59.32 1.64
N MET A 1076 -55.25 -59.83 2.46
CA MET A 1076 -54.39 -60.97 2.08
C MET A 1076 -55.16 -62.28 1.92
N LYS A 1077 -56.37 -62.43 2.49
CA LYS A 1077 -57.23 -63.60 2.21
C LYS A 1077 -57.78 -63.54 0.78
N GLU A 1078 -58.23 -62.38 0.34
CA GLU A 1078 -59.00 -62.23 -0.91
C GLU A 1078 -58.14 -62.42 -2.18
N TYR A 1079 -56.88 -61.95 -2.17
CA TYR A 1079 -55.95 -62.18 -3.28
C TYR A 1079 -55.62 -63.67 -3.49
N ASN A 1080 -55.49 -64.43 -2.39
CA ASN A 1080 -55.28 -65.89 -2.40
C ASN A 1080 -56.48 -66.68 -2.96
N GLU A 1081 -57.68 -66.10 -2.95
CA GLU A 1081 -58.86 -66.69 -3.62
C GLU A 1081 -58.92 -66.35 -5.11
N THR A 1082 -58.36 -65.21 -5.53
CA THR A 1082 -58.42 -64.74 -6.92
C THR A 1082 -57.50 -65.54 -7.84
N LEU A 1083 -56.29 -65.89 -7.38
CA LEU A 1083 -55.35 -66.75 -8.11
C LEU A 1083 -55.95 -68.13 -8.47
N LYS A 1084 -56.84 -68.67 -7.62
CA LYS A 1084 -57.51 -69.96 -7.85
C LYS A 1084 -58.57 -69.93 -8.98
N ARG A 1085 -58.94 -68.77 -9.53
CA ARG A 1085 -59.99 -68.68 -10.59
C ARG A 1085 -59.45 -68.67 -12.02
N ASN A 1086 -58.22 -68.22 -12.26
CA ASN A 1086 -57.73 -67.91 -13.61
C ASN A 1086 -57.13 -69.10 -14.40
N GLU A 1087 -56.94 -70.28 -13.81
CA GLU A 1087 -56.34 -71.45 -14.49
C GLU A 1087 -57.31 -72.23 -15.43
N SER A 1088 -58.46 -71.65 -15.82
CA SER A 1088 -59.61 -72.39 -16.36
C SER A 1088 -59.89 -72.24 -17.86
N LYS A 1089 -58.89 -72.40 -18.74
CA LYS A 1089 -59.07 -72.84 -20.14
C LYS A 1089 -57.79 -73.44 -20.75
N PRO A 1090 -57.85 -74.47 -21.63
CA PRO A 1090 -56.84 -75.53 -21.59
C PRO A 1090 -56.07 -75.80 -22.88
N GLU A 1091 -54.75 -75.70 -22.81
CA GLU A 1091 -53.84 -76.71 -23.40
C GLU A 1091 -52.99 -77.32 -22.28
N LYS A 1092 -52.70 -78.62 -22.38
CA LYS A 1092 -52.41 -79.46 -21.19
C LYS A 1092 -50.92 -79.67 -20.92
N LYS A 1093 -50.50 -79.43 -19.67
CA LYS A 1093 -49.99 -80.49 -18.77
C LYS A 1093 -49.81 -80.03 -17.30
N GLY A 1094 -50.70 -80.53 -16.44
CA GLY A 1094 -50.48 -80.94 -15.04
C GLY A 1094 -49.86 -79.97 -14.01
N PHE A 1095 -50.65 -79.61 -12.98
CA PHE A 1095 -50.21 -79.65 -11.56
C PHE A 1095 -51.37 -79.74 -10.52
N SER A 1096 -52.55 -80.21 -10.92
CA SER A 1096 -53.80 -80.16 -10.13
C SER A 1096 -53.88 -81.08 -8.88
N SER A 1097 -52.83 -81.77 -8.46
CA SER A 1097 -52.92 -82.84 -7.45
C SER A 1097 -52.51 -82.47 -6.02
N TYR A 1098 -51.83 -81.35 -5.77
CA TYR A 1098 -51.21 -81.10 -4.46
C TYR A 1098 -51.99 -80.20 -3.49
N PHE A 1099 -52.97 -79.42 -3.96
CA PHE A 1099 -53.59 -78.36 -3.14
C PHE A 1099 -54.91 -78.72 -2.44
N LYS A 1100 -55.24 -80.02 -2.29
CA LYS A 1100 -56.59 -80.48 -1.92
C LYS A 1100 -56.73 -81.05 -0.49
N SER A 1101 -55.76 -80.89 0.40
CA SER A 1101 -55.76 -81.61 1.71
C SER A 1101 -55.10 -80.93 2.92
N PHE A 1102 -55.02 -79.60 2.99
CA PHE A 1102 -54.56 -78.88 4.21
C PHE A 1102 -55.37 -77.62 4.52
N PHE A 1103 -56.69 -77.77 4.43
CA PHE A 1103 -57.62 -77.22 5.42
C PHE A 1103 -57.87 -78.31 6.47
#